data_AF-A0A948ZS11-F1
#
_entry.id   AF-A0A948ZS11-F1
#
_cell.length_a   1.000
_cell.length_b   1.000
_cell.length_c   1.000
_cell.angle_alpha   90.00
_cell.angle_beta   90.00
_cell.angle_gamma   90.00
#
_symmetry.space_group_name_H-M   'P 1'
#
loop_
_entity.id
_entity.type
_entity.pdbx_description
1 polymer ?
#
loop_
_entity_poly.entity_id
_entity_poly.type
_entity_poly.pdbx_seq_one_letter_code
_entity_poly.pdbx_strand_id
1 'polypeptide(L)'
;MEEKNKFTKKISIPANLVKEFVLRKLKKEELRLFFSFLVFVVLVLLGVQAGIFRPQIPQDQIIKEVAIKQNIIIAGQPVKWVKVVTASAIQKDKRYLELPKDAQNITIKTGQAALSVVKEKPETLTQEKRKELLATLIQPKTQKPNILVMAWHSLTASLENAADQIKEIFKEEKEEIKEEKKAEKEEQKQAEVKIIETKDNKFVDLTPFIQPEESVPPAQEEPVQPVEETSPQPIEEIAPPTEEITPPSAEVPLEGPTLQELPIENVDILETVSPSDQPVIEEQPPVEETPPSPAEEIIPSQPEEEVTPPAEEVALAPEVSDYIAIEYETPVPEITEQETDTGKLVAVSAPDEFEYTNVLAYTTIPEIFKVGQENKIKIKWQNNNNQDVQFNAYDLNNNGKLDYVEWTVPHLSEQIFNIIFISKAFKLDQDRNIIEDIYDQVQAQDNVWVTIENNYYVRITFQQILTNQNDITLYAKPTNPSESVRVEVYQENSDQLITAFENIDQENIYKVYLTNLQTPTDVFDLKIIGNVDIDWIVDPTPATITDNFADTTKIADSTNLTVDTTGGTVSLSASSSWVCGNTLVDSRDAKTYSTVLIGSQCWMRQNINVGTLTAGANTQGTSCASIQKYCYSDTEANCTSNGGLYQWNQAMCGSTTAGAQGICPTGWHIPTHDEYTTLELTVCTSGTCATDFPYDASTTGWRGTNEGTTLKTVDSTHFSGLLAGYRNTDGSFYNLSSYGDFWTSLQSGASAWNRLLYSGHATVYRYAYGKAYGFSVRCLKN
;
A
#
# COMPACT_ATOMS: atom_id res chain seq x y z
N MET A 1 -30.71 -74.20 25.65
CA MET A 1 -29.55 -75.00 25.21
C MET A 1 -28.36 -74.05 25.20
N GLU A 2 -27.38 -74.09 26.10
CA GLU A 2 -27.19 -74.84 27.37
C GLU A 2 -26.46 -73.85 28.33
N GLU A 3 -26.91 -73.64 29.57
CA GLU A 3 -26.42 -74.26 30.82
C GLU A 3 -24.91 -74.02 31.15
N LYS A 4 -24.46 -73.67 32.37
CA LYS A 4 -25.13 -73.41 33.68
C LYS A 4 -24.14 -72.80 34.70
N ASN A 5 -24.66 -72.17 35.77
CA ASN A 5 -24.07 -72.10 37.15
C ASN A 5 -22.76 -71.28 37.38
N LYS A 6 -22.41 -70.77 38.59
CA LYS A 6 -23.12 -70.70 39.89
C LYS A 6 -22.60 -69.55 40.82
N PHE A 7 -23.52 -68.92 41.53
CA PHE A 7 -23.51 -68.52 42.97
C PHE A 7 -22.28 -67.85 43.67
N THR A 8 -22.42 -66.55 43.93
CA THR A 8 -22.39 -65.84 45.25
C THR A 8 -21.17 -65.85 46.22
N LYS A 9 -20.97 -64.63 46.76
CA LYS A 9 -20.62 -64.22 48.16
C LYS A 9 -19.14 -64.21 48.65
N LYS A 10 -18.74 -62.98 49.01
CA LYS A 10 -17.82 -62.52 50.07
C LYS A 10 -17.22 -63.56 51.04
N ILE A 11 -15.93 -63.41 51.33
CA ILE A 11 -15.34 -63.30 52.70
C ILE A 11 -13.98 -62.56 52.60
N SER A 12 -13.37 -62.18 53.73
CA SER A 12 -12.36 -61.12 53.87
C SER A 12 -10.93 -61.60 54.19
N ILE A 13 -9.92 -60.93 53.61
CA ILE A 13 -8.61 -60.45 54.17
C ILE A 13 -8.06 -61.24 55.39
N PRO A 14 -6.86 -61.86 55.33
CA PRO A 14 -5.55 -61.14 55.29
C PRO A 14 -4.56 -61.66 54.20
N ALA A 15 -3.53 -60.95 53.73
CA ALA A 15 -2.70 -59.80 54.17
C ALA A 15 -1.36 -60.14 54.88
N ASN A 16 -0.30 -59.46 54.41
CA ASN A 16 1.04 -59.30 55.02
C ASN A 16 2.00 -60.51 55.10
N LEU A 17 3.33 -60.37 54.94
CA LEU A 17 4.20 -59.27 54.44
C LEU A 17 5.64 -59.82 54.23
N VAL A 18 6.57 -58.96 53.78
CA VAL A 18 8.05 -59.03 54.01
C VAL A 18 8.92 -59.81 53.00
N LYS A 19 9.60 -59.02 52.14
CA LYS A 19 11.01 -59.16 51.66
C LYS A 19 11.40 -60.35 50.73
N GLU A 20 12.36 -60.19 49.80
CA GLU A 20 13.01 -58.99 49.23
C GLU A 20 13.65 -59.36 47.87
N PHE A 21 14.21 -58.36 47.17
CA PHE A 21 15.08 -58.48 45.98
C PHE A 21 14.48 -59.10 44.70
N VAL A 22 14.74 -58.61 43.48
CA VAL A 22 15.12 -57.28 42.92
C VAL A 22 15.20 -57.49 41.39
N LEU A 23 15.09 -56.43 40.57
CA LEU A 23 15.31 -56.43 39.09
C LEU A 23 14.30 -57.28 38.27
N ARG A 24 13.58 -56.73 37.28
CA ARG A 24 14.00 -55.78 36.22
C ARG A 24 12.90 -54.83 35.73
N LYS A 25 13.34 -53.59 35.43
CA LYS A 25 12.83 -52.58 34.48
C LYS A 25 11.44 -52.77 33.85
N LEU A 26 10.57 -51.76 34.03
CA LEU A 26 9.83 -51.11 32.95
C LEU A 26 9.65 -49.60 33.28
N LYS A 27 9.23 -48.78 32.30
CA LYS A 27 9.56 -47.33 32.22
C LYS A 27 8.83 -46.44 33.25
N LYS A 28 9.50 -45.33 33.62
CA LYS A 28 9.04 -44.32 34.60
C LYS A 28 8.19 -43.18 33.96
N GLU A 29 7.91 -43.26 32.66
CA GLU A 29 7.35 -42.14 31.87
C GLU A 29 5.83 -42.25 31.71
N GLU A 30 5.28 -43.44 31.44
CA GLU A 30 3.83 -43.65 31.30
C GLU A 30 3.07 -43.32 32.59
N LEU A 31 3.70 -43.53 33.76
CA LEU A 31 3.11 -43.16 35.06
C LEU A 31 2.90 -41.63 35.21
N ARG A 32 3.68 -40.79 34.49
CA ARG A 32 3.46 -39.34 34.46
C ARG A 32 2.31 -38.95 33.54
N LEU A 33 2.18 -39.57 32.37
CA LEU A 33 1.00 -39.37 31.52
C LEU A 33 -0.28 -39.81 32.23
N PHE A 34 -0.25 -40.98 32.91
CA PHE A 34 -1.42 -41.49 33.63
C PHE A 34 -1.82 -40.59 34.81
N PHE A 35 -0.86 -40.05 35.57
CA PHE A 35 -1.17 -39.07 36.62
C PHE A 35 -1.66 -37.73 36.07
N SER A 36 -1.08 -37.23 34.98
CA SER A 36 -1.54 -35.99 34.32
C SER A 36 -2.97 -36.13 33.81
N PHE A 37 -3.28 -37.24 33.12
CA PHE A 37 -4.62 -37.55 32.63
C PHE A 37 -5.61 -37.78 33.78
N LEU A 38 -5.21 -38.45 34.86
CA LEU A 38 -6.06 -38.65 36.03
C LEU A 38 -6.35 -37.32 36.76
N VAL A 39 -5.37 -36.43 36.89
CA VAL A 39 -5.58 -35.08 37.46
C VAL A 39 -6.49 -34.25 36.55
N PHE A 40 -6.31 -34.29 35.22
CA PHE A 40 -7.17 -33.59 34.28
C PHE A 40 -8.62 -34.12 34.32
N VAL A 41 -8.80 -35.44 34.34
CA VAL A 41 -10.12 -36.09 34.48
C VAL A 41 -10.76 -35.80 35.85
N VAL A 42 -9.99 -35.73 36.93
CA VAL A 42 -10.49 -35.32 38.25
C VAL A 42 -10.87 -33.84 38.28
N LEU A 43 -10.13 -32.95 37.61
CA LEU A 43 -10.50 -31.53 37.48
C LEU A 43 -11.79 -31.36 36.64
N VAL A 44 -11.98 -32.16 35.59
CA VAL A 44 -13.21 -32.16 34.77
C VAL A 44 -14.40 -32.79 35.51
N LEU A 45 -14.19 -33.86 36.30
CA LEU A 45 -15.25 -34.52 37.07
C LEU A 45 -15.56 -33.83 38.42
N LEU A 46 -14.68 -32.98 38.93
CA LEU A 46 -14.98 -32.02 40.00
C LEU A 46 -15.58 -30.71 39.46
N GLY A 47 -16.28 -30.79 38.32
CA GLY A 47 -17.21 -29.79 37.81
C GLY A 47 -18.44 -29.59 38.71
N VAL A 48 -18.21 -29.24 39.98
CA VAL A 48 -19.22 -28.59 40.83
C VAL A 48 -19.66 -27.33 40.12
N GLN A 49 -20.97 -27.09 40.01
CA GLN A 49 -21.53 -25.86 39.45
C GLN A 49 -21.37 -24.67 40.40
N ALA A 50 -20.12 -24.35 40.75
CA ALA A 50 -19.75 -22.98 41.04
C ALA A 50 -19.92 -22.20 39.72
N GLY A 51 -21.09 -21.60 39.54
CA GLY A 51 -21.28 -20.59 38.51
C GLY A 51 -20.29 -19.47 38.78
N ILE A 52 -19.19 -19.44 38.03
CA ILE A 52 -18.21 -18.36 38.12
C ILE A 52 -18.91 -17.10 37.62
N PHE A 53 -19.46 -16.34 38.55
CA PHE A 53 -19.86 -14.95 38.37
C PHE A 53 -18.59 -14.15 38.03
N ARG A 54 -18.18 -14.23 36.76
CA ARG A 54 -17.31 -13.23 36.16
C ARG A 54 -18.01 -11.89 36.37
N PRO A 55 -17.31 -10.84 36.85
CA PRO A 55 -17.92 -9.54 37.03
C PRO A 55 -18.45 -9.05 35.67
N GLN A 56 -19.78 -9.06 35.53
CA GLN A 56 -20.47 -8.41 34.42
C GLN A 56 -20.65 -6.96 34.84
N ILE A 57 -19.79 -6.09 34.35
CA ILE A 57 -19.96 -4.65 34.54
C ILE A 57 -21.20 -4.23 33.72
N PRO A 58 -22.22 -3.61 34.35
CA PRO A 58 -23.41 -3.17 33.63
C PRO A 58 -23.02 -2.12 32.58
N GLN A 59 -23.57 -2.25 31.37
CA GLN A 59 -23.20 -1.42 30.20
C GLN A 59 -23.57 0.07 30.36
N ASP A 60 -24.49 0.36 31.28
CA ASP A 60 -24.85 1.67 31.82
C ASP A 60 -23.75 2.30 32.69
N GLN A 61 -22.87 1.50 33.30
CA GLN A 61 -21.81 1.98 34.22
C GLN A 61 -20.46 2.26 33.54
N ILE A 62 -20.38 2.03 32.23
CA ILE A 62 -19.18 2.26 31.41
C ILE A 62 -19.18 3.70 30.86
N ILE A 63 -18.05 4.38 31.01
CA ILE A 63 -17.80 5.71 30.48
C ILE A 63 -17.50 5.60 28.98
N LYS A 64 -18.35 6.21 28.14
CA LYS A 64 -18.27 6.14 26.66
C LYS A 64 -17.80 7.44 26.01
N GLU A 65 -17.92 8.56 26.71
CA GLU A 65 -17.36 9.85 26.30
C GLU A 65 -15.90 9.90 26.75
N VAL A 66 -14.98 9.61 25.82
CA VAL A 66 -13.54 9.47 26.07
C VAL A 66 -12.78 10.05 24.88
N ALA A 67 -11.91 11.02 25.12
CA ALA A 67 -10.97 11.47 24.09
C ALA A 67 -9.76 10.52 24.05
N ILE A 68 -9.48 9.94 22.89
CA ILE A 68 -8.29 9.09 22.70
C ILE A 68 -7.20 9.97 22.08
N LYS A 69 -6.09 10.16 22.80
CA LYS A 69 -4.85 10.71 22.25
C LYS A 69 -3.92 9.53 21.97
N GLN A 70 -3.59 9.36 20.70
CA GLN A 70 -2.68 8.34 20.18
C GLN A 70 -1.33 9.02 19.94
N ASN A 71 -0.25 8.48 20.51
CA ASN A 71 1.11 8.90 20.14
C ASN A 71 1.50 8.21 18.82
N ILE A 72 2.58 8.65 18.16
CA ILE A 72 3.04 8.01 16.91
C ILE A 72 3.27 6.52 17.18
N ILE A 73 2.51 5.66 16.49
CA ILE A 73 2.76 4.22 16.49
C ILE A 73 3.99 3.99 15.63
N ILE A 74 5.00 3.29 16.16
CA ILE A 74 6.23 2.97 15.45
C ILE A 74 6.34 1.45 15.35
N ALA A 75 6.58 0.94 14.15
CA ALA A 75 6.73 -0.50 13.94
C ALA A 75 7.89 -1.07 14.77
N GLY A 76 7.68 -2.22 15.41
CA GLY A 76 8.65 -2.81 16.34
C GLY A 76 8.73 -2.16 17.73
N GLN A 77 7.87 -1.17 18.06
CA GLN A 77 7.81 -0.54 19.40
C GLN A 77 6.43 -0.73 20.07
N PRO A 78 6.34 -0.86 21.41
CA PRO A 78 5.05 -0.98 22.11
C PRO A 78 4.16 0.25 21.90
N VAL A 79 2.87 0.03 21.62
CA VAL A 79 1.97 1.13 21.24
C VAL A 79 1.41 1.83 22.46
N LYS A 80 1.82 3.09 22.67
CA LYS A 80 1.39 3.95 23.78
C LYS A 80 0.11 4.70 23.45
N TRP A 81 -0.88 4.56 24.33
CA TRP A 81 -2.19 5.19 24.24
C TRP A 81 -2.46 6.06 25.47
N VAL A 82 -3.21 7.15 25.27
CA VAL A 82 -3.80 7.93 26.35
C VAL A 82 -5.31 8.02 26.14
N LYS A 83 -6.09 7.58 27.14
CA LYS A 83 -7.53 7.85 27.23
C LYS A 83 -7.76 8.97 28.24
N VAL A 84 -8.41 10.05 27.80
CA VAL A 84 -8.72 11.24 28.60
C VAL A 84 -10.22 11.29 28.87
N VAL A 85 -10.57 11.49 30.14
CA VAL A 85 -11.94 11.56 30.65
C VAL A 85 -12.10 12.85 31.46
N THR A 86 -13.20 13.58 31.28
CA THR A 86 -13.53 14.73 32.12
C THR A 86 -14.19 14.28 33.43
N ALA A 87 -13.97 15.00 34.52
CA ALA A 87 -14.62 14.74 35.80
C ALA A 87 -16.17 14.78 35.67
N SER A 88 -16.70 15.65 34.81
CA SER A 88 -18.13 15.77 34.49
C SER A 88 -18.76 14.53 33.83
N ALA A 89 -17.97 13.68 33.16
CA ALA A 89 -18.42 12.41 32.60
C ALA A 89 -18.50 11.28 33.65
N ILE A 90 -17.87 11.47 34.82
CA ILE A 90 -17.86 10.52 35.94
C ILE A 90 -19.05 10.84 36.85
N GLN A 91 -20.15 10.14 36.61
CA GLN A 91 -21.39 10.32 37.36
C GLN A 91 -21.59 9.16 38.35
N LYS A 92 -22.50 9.34 39.31
CA LYS A 92 -22.79 8.34 40.37
C LYS A 92 -23.05 6.93 39.83
N ASP A 93 -23.58 6.87 38.62
CA ASP A 93 -23.96 5.65 37.90
C ASP A 93 -22.98 5.27 36.77
N LYS A 94 -21.95 6.08 36.45
CA LYS A 94 -20.93 5.84 35.39
C LYS A 94 -19.52 6.00 35.96
N ARG A 95 -18.80 4.88 36.17
CA ARG A 95 -17.52 4.85 36.90
C ARG A 95 -16.41 3.97 36.33
N TYR A 96 -16.69 3.16 35.31
CA TYR A 96 -15.70 2.24 34.74
C TYR A 96 -15.23 2.71 33.37
N LEU A 97 -13.92 2.82 33.17
CA LEU A 97 -13.33 2.98 31.84
C LEU A 97 -12.93 1.62 31.28
N GLU A 98 -13.32 1.34 30.03
CA GLU A 98 -12.97 0.12 29.30
C GLU A 98 -11.63 0.28 28.57
N LEU A 99 -10.73 -0.70 28.76
CA LEU A 99 -9.43 -0.83 28.11
C LEU A 99 -9.33 -2.19 27.39
N PRO A 100 -8.55 -2.28 26.29
CA PRO A 100 -8.22 -3.56 25.67
C PRO A 100 -7.69 -4.56 26.69
N LYS A 101 -8.03 -5.83 26.54
CA LYS A 101 -7.58 -6.92 27.40
C LYS A 101 -6.06 -6.97 27.60
N ASP A 102 -5.32 -6.78 26.51
CA ASP A 102 -3.86 -6.91 26.49
C ASP A 102 -3.14 -5.59 26.83
N ALA A 103 -3.89 -4.59 27.30
CA ALA A 103 -3.37 -3.36 27.88
C ALA A 103 -2.44 -3.64 29.08
N GLN A 104 -1.25 -3.08 29.03
CA GLN A 104 -0.17 -3.20 30.01
C GLN A 104 0.30 -1.81 30.46
N ASN A 105 1.12 -1.76 31.52
CA ASN A 105 1.71 -0.52 32.05
C ASN A 105 0.69 0.61 32.36
N ILE A 106 -0.52 0.20 32.75
CA ILE A 106 -1.68 1.08 32.97
C ILE A 106 -1.40 2.06 34.13
N THR A 107 -1.36 3.35 33.80
CA THR A 107 -1.03 4.45 34.73
C THR A 107 -2.14 5.50 34.73
N ILE A 108 -2.49 6.05 35.89
CA ILE A 108 -3.53 7.10 36.02
C ILE A 108 -2.91 8.40 36.50
N LYS A 109 -3.16 9.48 35.76
CA LYS A 109 -2.79 10.87 36.10
C LYS A 109 -4.07 11.68 36.31
N THR A 110 -4.04 12.62 37.26
CA THR A 110 -5.17 13.47 37.64
C THR A 110 -4.74 14.92 37.79
N GLY A 111 -5.69 15.85 37.63
CA GLY A 111 -5.46 17.28 37.83
C GLY A 111 -4.37 17.83 36.92
N GLN A 112 -3.44 18.63 37.47
CA GLN A 112 -2.32 19.23 36.72
C GLN A 112 -1.48 18.19 35.94
N ALA A 113 -1.31 16.97 36.46
CA ALA A 113 -0.56 15.92 35.77
C ALA A 113 -1.33 15.34 34.56
N ALA A 114 -2.66 15.29 34.61
CA ALA A 114 -3.48 14.99 33.43
C ALA A 114 -3.48 16.16 32.44
N LEU A 115 -3.59 17.41 32.95
CA LEU A 115 -3.59 18.62 32.13
C LEU A 115 -2.29 18.79 31.33
N SER A 116 -1.14 18.40 31.88
CA SER A 116 0.12 18.31 31.13
C SER A 116 0.02 17.36 29.93
N VAL A 117 -0.44 16.12 30.13
CA VAL A 117 -0.56 15.11 29.05
C VAL A 117 -1.61 15.50 28.01
N VAL A 118 -2.67 16.21 28.42
CA VAL A 118 -3.68 16.78 27.51
C VAL A 118 -3.11 17.91 26.64
N LYS A 119 -2.29 18.81 27.23
CA LYS A 119 -1.70 19.97 26.53
C LYS A 119 -0.43 19.66 25.74
N GLU A 120 0.21 18.53 26.01
CA GLU A 120 1.40 18.06 25.32
C GLU A 120 1.11 17.79 23.83
N LYS A 121 1.83 18.48 22.95
CA LYS A 121 1.74 18.35 21.48
C LYS A 121 2.11 16.91 21.06
N PRO A 122 1.52 16.36 19.97
CA PRO A 122 1.99 15.09 19.41
C PRO A 122 3.51 15.07 19.20
N GLU A 123 4.17 14.05 19.74
CA GLU A 123 5.62 13.92 19.76
C GLU A 123 6.16 13.72 18.34
N THR A 124 6.98 14.65 17.85
CA THR A 124 7.61 14.57 16.51
C THR A 124 8.91 13.80 16.59
N LEU A 125 9.06 12.76 15.77
CA LEU A 125 10.25 11.90 15.78
C LEU A 125 11.54 12.69 15.47
N THR A 126 12.51 12.66 16.38
CA THR A 126 13.80 13.37 16.23
C THR A 126 14.80 12.55 15.40
N GLN A 127 15.87 13.19 14.90
CA GLN A 127 16.96 12.45 14.22
C GLN A 127 17.67 11.48 15.19
N GLU A 128 17.80 11.84 16.47
CA GLU A 128 18.32 10.96 17.52
C GLU A 128 17.43 9.72 17.72
N LYS A 129 16.10 9.91 17.78
CA LYS A 129 15.17 8.78 17.94
C LYS A 129 15.21 7.81 16.75
N ARG A 130 15.41 8.30 15.52
CA ARG A 130 15.64 7.44 14.35
C ARG A 130 16.92 6.59 14.48
N LYS A 131 18.00 7.16 15.02
CA LYS A 131 19.25 6.43 15.29
C LYS A 131 19.05 5.33 16.34
N GLU A 132 18.27 5.58 17.39
CA GLU A 132 17.88 4.55 18.36
C GLU A 132 17.06 3.42 17.72
N LEU A 133 16.10 3.75 16.86
CA LEU A 133 15.29 2.75 16.15
C LEU A 133 16.15 1.85 15.25
N LEU A 134 17.09 2.43 14.49
CA LEU A 134 18.04 1.63 13.71
C LEU A 134 18.93 0.75 14.59
N ALA A 135 19.42 1.26 15.72
CA ALA A 135 20.18 0.46 16.66
C ALA A 135 19.38 -0.75 17.19
N THR A 136 18.05 -0.68 17.26
CA THR A 136 17.19 -1.83 17.60
C THR A 136 16.90 -2.79 16.45
N LEU A 137 16.98 -2.37 15.18
CA LEU A 137 16.92 -3.28 14.02
C LEU A 137 18.23 -4.05 13.82
N ILE A 138 19.37 -3.39 14.04
CA ILE A 138 20.71 -3.94 13.77
C ILE A 138 21.13 -4.99 14.82
N GLN A 139 20.54 -4.98 16.03
CA GLN A 139 20.72 -6.12 16.93
C GLN A 139 20.09 -7.37 16.30
N PRO A 140 20.81 -8.50 16.19
CA PRO A 140 20.22 -9.72 15.68
C PRO A 140 19.02 -10.07 16.56
N LYS A 141 17.82 -10.10 15.96
CA LYS A 141 16.60 -10.60 16.60
C LYS A 141 16.86 -12.04 17.02
N THR A 142 17.36 -12.21 18.23
CA THR A 142 17.61 -13.54 18.79
C THR A 142 16.30 -14.29 18.75
N GLN A 143 16.24 -15.37 17.98
CA GLN A 143 15.16 -16.34 18.10
C GLN A 143 15.03 -16.64 19.59
N LYS A 144 13.89 -16.30 20.21
CA LYS A 144 13.64 -16.57 21.63
C LYS A 144 14.07 -18.00 21.89
N PRO A 145 15.19 -18.24 22.61
CA PRO A 145 15.88 -19.52 22.52
C PRO A 145 14.93 -20.58 23.00
N ASN A 146 14.54 -21.49 22.11
CA ASN A 146 13.36 -22.33 22.33
C ASN A 146 13.58 -23.17 23.60
N ILE A 147 12.89 -22.82 24.70
CA ILE A 147 13.18 -23.28 26.08
C ILE A 147 12.63 -24.71 26.29
N LEU A 148 12.95 -25.58 25.33
CA LEU A 148 12.59 -26.99 25.28
C LEU A 148 13.57 -27.85 24.45
N VAL A 149 14.69 -27.29 23.95
CA VAL A 149 15.66 -28.04 23.11
C VAL A 149 17.06 -28.16 23.74
N MET A 150 17.62 -27.09 24.32
CA MET A 150 18.98 -27.08 24.88
C MET A 150 19.08 -27.67 26.30
N ALA A 151 18.57 -28.89 26.51
CA ALA A 151 18.48 -29.51 27.83
C ALA A 151 18.73 -31.04 27.86
N TRP A 152 19.50 -31.61 26.92
CA TRP A 152 19.70 -33.08 26.86
C TRP A 152 21.11 -33.62 26.59
N HIS A 153 22.16 -32.78 26.52
CA HIS A 153 23.55 -33.26 26.37
C HIS A 153 24.59 -32.46 27.19
N SER A 154 24.57 -32.62 28.52
CA SER A 154 25.77 -32.67 29.38
C SER A 154 25.35 -32.84 30.85
N LEU A 155 25.38 -34.07 31.38
CA LEU A 155 24.99 -34.33 32.79
C LEU A 155 25.74 -35.50 33.43
N THR A 156 27.07 -35.44 33.44
CA THR A 156 27.92 -36.40 34.19
C THR A 156 29.21 -35.76 34.72
N ALA A 157 29.13 -34.99 35.81
CA ALA A 157 30.27 -34.77 36.72
C ALA A 157 29.84 -34.23 38.11
N SER A 158 30.29 -34.92 39.18
CA SER A 158 30.61 -34.37 40.52
C SER A 158 29.60 -33.43 41.21
N LEU A 159 28.37 -33.89 41.45
CA LEU A 159 27.39 -33.16 42.28
C LEU A 159 27.58 -33.43 43.78
N GLU A 160 28.69 -32.97 44.38
CA GLU A 160 29.00 -33.22 45.80
C GLU A 160 29.79 -32.07 46.49
N ASN A 161 29.39 -30.81 46.25
CA ASN A 161 29.79 -29.66 47.10
C ASN A 161 28.87 -28.42 47.03
N ALA A 162 28.05 -28.28 45.97
CA ALA A 162 27.24 -27.07 45.74
C ALA A 162 25.99 -26.92 46.63
N ALA A 163 25.64 -27.92 47.44
CA ALA A 163 24.34 -27.99 48.11
C ALA A 163 24.20 -27.06 49.33
N ASP A 164 25.29 -26.58 49.93
CA ASP A 164 25.26 -25.80 51.17
C ASP A 164 25.65 -24.32 50.98
N GLN A 165 26.51 -23.98 50.01
CA GLN A 165 26.80 -22.57 49.70
C GLN A 165 25.57 -21.82 49.18
N ILE A 166 24.70 -22.49 48.40
CA ILE A 166 23.47 -21.89 47.86
C ILE A 166 22.46 -21.52 48.97
N LYS A 167 22.54 -22.13 50.16
CA LYS A 167 21.56 -21.91 51.25
C LYS A 167 21.78 -20.62 52.05
N GLU A 168 23.01 -20.11 52.14
CA GLU A 168 23.28 -18.82 52.79
C GLU A 168 23.08 -17.64 51.81
N ILE A 169 23.39 -17.80 50.52
CA ILE A 169 23.15 -16.75 49.49
C ILE A 169 21.64 -16.39 49.45
N PHE A 170 20.75 -17.38 49.37
CA PHE A 170 19.28 -17.19 49.38
C PHE A 170 18.69 -16.66 50.71
N LYS A 171 19.54 -16.30 51.68
CA LYS A 171 19.17 -15.82 53.01
C LYS A 171 19.57 -14.36 53.21
N GLU A 172 20.60 -13.88 52.52
CA GLU A 172 21.01 -12.47 52.51
C GLU A 172 20.15 -11.65 51.53
N GLU A 173 20.00 -12.08 50.27
CA GLU A 173 19.08 -11.45 49.28
C GLU A 173 17.65 -11.25 49.82
N LYS A 174 17.22 -12.16 50.70
CA LYS A 174 15.84 -12.24 51.17
C LYS A 174 15.48 -11.25 52.29
N GLU A 175 16.46 -10.68 52.97
CA GLU A 175 16.24 -9.54 53.88
C GLU A 175 16.52 -8.20 53.17
N GLU A 176 17.39 -8.16 52.16
CA GLU A 176 17.65 -6.95 51.35
C GLU A 176 16.42 -6.53 50.54
N ILE A 177 15.82 -7.47 49.77
CA ILE A 177 14.54 -7.30 49.04
C ILE A 177 13.36 -6.93 49.97
N LYS A 178 13.51 -7.12 51.28
CA LYS A 178 12.49 -6.90 52.31
C LYS A 178 12.63 -5.53 52.99
N GLU A 179 13.79 -4.87 52.91
CA GLU A 179 13.96 -3.46 53.27
C GLU A 179 13.71 -2.53 52.08
N GLU A 180 14.09 -2.91 50.85
CA GLU A 180 13.69 -2.16 49.63
C GLU A 180 12.17 -2.03 49.54
N LYS A 181 11.43 -3.14 49.66
CA LYS A 181 9.95 -3.18 49.63
C LYS A 181 9.27 -2.57 50.86
N LYS A 182 10.06 -2.00 51.77
CA LYS A 182 9.60 -1.22 52.92
C LYS A 182 9.82 0.27 52.68
N ALA A 183 10.95 0.66 52.07
CA ALA A 183 11.20 2.03 51.60
C ALA A 183 10.26 2.43 50.44
N GLU A 184 10.13 1.56 49.43
CA GLU A 184 9.21 1.72 48.28
C GLU A 184 7.74 1.89 48.72
N LYS A 185 7.40 1.44 49.94
CA LYS A 185 6.08 1.54 50.56
C LYS A 185 5.82 2.81 51.38
N GLU A 186 6.79 3.69 51.57
CA GLU A 186 6.59 4.97 52.27
C GLU A 186 6.50 6.19 51.34
N GLU A 187 6.84 6.06 50.04
CA GLU A 187 6.73 7.15 49.07
C GLU A 187 5.48 7.08 48.17
N GLN A 188 5.01 5.89 47.77
CA GLN A 188 3.76 5.75 47.01
C GLN A 188 2.53 5.62 47.91
N LYS A 189 1.95 6.77 48.27
CA LYS A 189 0.65 6.86 48.98
C LYS A 189 -0.51 7.30 48.07
N GLN A 190 -0.46 6.85 46.82
CA GLN A 190 -1.54 7.01 45.83
C GLN A 190 -2.54 5.85 45.98
N ALA A 191 -3.83 6.09 45.72
CA ALA A 191 -4.88 5.09 45.98
C ALA A 191 -4.71 3.84 45.10
N GLU A 192 -4.95 2.64 45.66
CA GLU A 192 -4.89 1.37 44.91
C GLU A 192 -5.85 1.40 43.72
N VAL A 193 -5.29 1.46 42.50
CA VAL A 193 -6.06 1.45 41.25
C VAL A 193 -6.68 0.08 41.07
N LYS A 194 -8.00 0.01 41.20
CA LYS A 194 -8.75 -1.25 41.12
C LYS A 194 -9.10 -1.58 39.68
N ILE A 195 -8.30 -2.47 39.09
CA ILE A 195 -8.54 -3.04 37.76
C ILE A 195 -9.41 -4.30 37.90
N ILE A 196 -10.42 -4.41 37.03
CA ILE A 196 -11.32 -5.56 36.92
C ILE A 196 -11.09 -6.22 35.56
N GLU A 197 -10.58 -7.44 35.55
CA GLU A 197 -10.39 -8.22 34.32
C GLU A 197 -11.63 -9.06 33.99
N THR A 198 -11.98 -9.14 32.71
CA THR A 198 -13.02 -10.03 32.19
C THR A 198 -12.43 -11.03 31.19
N LYS A 199 -13.27 -11.79 30.47
CA LYS A 199 -12.79 -12.68 29.37
C LYS A 199 -12.16 -11.88 28.22
N ASP A 200 -12.71 -10.69 27.98
CA ASP A 200 -12.67 -9.99 26.70
C ASP A 200 -12.10 -8.57 26.80
N ASN A 201 -12.28 -7.86 27.93
CA ASN A 201 -11.71 -6.52 28.18
C ASN A 201 -11.25 -6.33 29.64
N LYS A 202 -10.45 -5.28 29.86
CA LYS A 202 -10.07 -4.75 31.19
C LYS A 202 -10.89 -3.52 31.53
N PHE A 203 -11.19 -3.32 32.81
CA PHE A 203 -11.93 -2.15 33.29
C PHE A 203 -11.22 -1.48 34.46
N VAL A 204 -11.12 -0.16 34.42
CA VAL A 204 -10.52 0.66 35.48
C VAL A 204 -11.64 1.33 36.28
N ASP A 205 -11.66 1.10 37.60
CA ASP A 205 -12.62 1.73 38.53
C ASP A 205 -12.15 3.15 38.90
N LEU A 206 -12.85 4.18 38.40
CA LEU A 206 -12.51 5.59 38.65
C LEU A 206 -13.21 6.17 39.89
N THR A 207 -14.02 5.39 40.61
CA THR A 207 -14.70 5.82 41.85
C THR A 207 -13.77 6.48 42.88
N PRO A 208 -12.51 6.04 43.11
CA PRO A 208 -11.61 6.65 44.11
C PRO A 208 -11.21 8.11 43.82
N PHE A 209 -11.46 8.63 42.61
CA PHE A 209 -11.07 9.98 42.19
C PHE A 209 -12.24 10.99 42.25
N ILE A 210 -13.42 10.56 42.69
CA ILE A 210 -14.59 11.42 42.89
C ILE A 210 -14.45 12.13 44.25
N GLN A 211 -14.36 13.46 44.23
CA GLN A 211 -14.46 14.27 45.45
C GLN A 211 -15.87 14.12 46.08
N PRO A 212 -16.00 13.87 47.39
CA PRO A 212 -17.31 13.88 48.04
C PRO A 212 -17.84 15.32 48.13
N GLU A 213 -19.10 15.54 47.71
CA GLU A 213 -19.78 16.84 47.86
C GLU A 213 -19.85 17.25 49.34
N GLU A 214 -19.18 18.33 49.73
CA GLU A 214 -19.37 18.91 51.06
C GLU A 214 -20.76 19.55 51.17
N SER A 215 -21.56 19.04 52.10
CA SER A 215 -22.94 19.49 52.29
C SER A 215 -22.98 20.88 52.94
N VAL A 216 -23.17 21.92 52.13
CA VAL A 216 -23.36 23.30 52.60
C VAL A 216 -24.66 23.40 53.44
N PRO A 217 -24.61 23.85 54.70
CA PRO A 217 -25.80 24.06 55.53
C PRO A 217 -26.56 25.34 55.12
N PRO A 218 -27.89 25.39 55.27
CA PRO A 218 -28.69 26.54 54.85
C PRO A 218 -28.45 27.78 55.74
N ALA A 219 -28.31 28.95 55.11
CA ALA A 219 -28.25 30.24 55.79
C ALA A 219 -29.64 30.67 56.33
N GLN A 220 -29.65 31.55 57.34
CA GLN A 220 -30.87 32.09 57.97
C GLN A 220 -31.18 33.51 57.45
N GLU A 221 -32.46 33.92 57.52
CA GLU A 221 -32.96 35.20 57.00
C GLU A 221 -33.04 36.32 58.04
N GLU A 222 -33.14 37.57 57.53
CA GLU A 222 -33.54 38.84 58.18
C GLU A 222 -32.64 39.46 59.29
N PRO A 223 -32.76 40.79 59.59
CA PRO A 223 -33.66 41.83 59.00
C PRO A 223 -32.91 43.07 58.43
N VAL A 224 -33.66 44.14 58.09
CA VAL A 224 -33.26 45.35 57.33
C VAL A 224 -33.33 46.64 58.17
N GLN A 225 -32.82 47.78 57.65
CA GLN A 225 -33.03 49.23 58.04
C GLN A 225 -31.88 49.89 58.87
N PRO A 226 -31.66 51.24 58.81
CA PRO A 226 -31.82 52.19 57.69
C PRO A 226 -30.71 53.29 57.53
N VAL A 227 -30.99 54.23 56.61
CA VAL A 227 -30.25 55.37 56.00
C VAL A 227 -29.93 56.59 56.92
N GLU A 228 -28.81 57.29 56.62
CA GLU A 228 -28.58 58.78 56.50
C GLU A 228 -27.07 59.01 56.25
N GLU A 229 -26.47 59.94 55.46
CA GLU A 229 -26.76 61.16 54.67
C GLU A 229 -25.87 62.35 55.16
N THR A 230 -25.05 62.98 54.29
CA THR A 230 -24.66 64.42 54.24
C THR A 230 -23.55 64.71 53.18
N SER A 231 -23.17 65.99 52.98
CA SER A 231 -22.40 66.57 51.85
C SER A 231 -21.59 67.83 52.32
N PRO A 232 -20.94 68.72 51.50
CA PRO A 232 -20.37 68.65 50.13
C PRO A 232 -19.00 69.43 49.94
N GLN A 233 -18.56 69.67 48.67
CA GLN A 233 -17.71 70.80 48.15
C GLN A 233 -16.17 70.82 48.45
N PRO A 234 -15.31 71.60 47.74
CA PRO A 234 -15.55 72.71 46.77
C PRO A 234 -14.89 72.59 45.36
N ILE A 235 -14.67 73.72 44.64
CA ILE A 235 -14.48 73.89 43.17
C ILE A 235 -13.34 74.90 42.82
N GLU A 236 -12.67 74.73 41.67
CA GLU A 236 -12.02 75.74 40.76
C GLU A 236 -11.78 75.04 39.38
N GLU A 237 -11.73 75.60 38.14
CA GLU A 237 -12.19 76.82 37.42
C GLU A 237 -11.09 77.47 36.52
N ILE A 238 -11.46 78.40 35.60
CA ILE A 238 -10.60 79.27 34.71
C ILE A 238 -10.00 78.59 33.44
N ALA A 239 -10.10 79.10 32.19
CA ALA A 239 -10.92 80.16 31.55
C ALA A 239 -10.93 80.08 29.96
N PRO A 240 -11.86 80.74 29.24
CA PRO A 240 -12.02 80.79 27.75
C PRO A 240 -11.56 82.17 27.15
N PRO A 241 -11.98 82.72 25.96
CA PRO A 241 -12.87 82.29 24.84
C PRO A 241 -12.20 82.41 23.42
N THR A 242 -12.82 82.54 22.21
CA THR A 242 -13.77 83.57 21.68
C THR A 242 -14.32 83.21 20.25
N GLU A 243 -15.66 83.26 20.05
CA GLU A 243 -16.50 83.64 18.84
C GLU A 243 -16.20 83.06 17.41
N GLU A 244 -17.10 83.03 16.40
CA GLU A 244 -18.50 83.50 16.25
C GLU A 244 -19.40 82.63 15.31
N ILE A 245 -20.62 82.35 15.81
CA ILE A 245 -21.95 82.06 15.21
C ILE A 245 -22.15 82.30 13.67
N THR A 246 -22.84 81.44 12.89
CA THR A 246 -24.31 81.55 12.52
C THR A 246 -24.87 80.38 11.64
N PRO A 247 -26.22 80.19 11.53
CA PRO A 247 -26.91 78.92 11.14
C PRO A 247 -27.66 79.02 9.75
N PRO A 248 -28.69 78.20 9.35
CA PRO A 248 -29.40 77.09 10.02
C PRO A 248 -29.85 75.82 9.22
N SER A 249 -30.08 74.75 10.00
CA SER A 249 -31.22 73.78 10.06
C SER A 249 -32.18 73.52 8.88
N ALA A 250 -32.46 72.22 8.64
CA ALA A 250 -33.73 71.68 8.11
C ALA A 250 -33.89 70.16 8.49
N GLU A 251 -35.11 69.63 8.43
CA GLU A 251 -35.51 68.30 8.99
C GLU A 251 -35.96 67.27 7.92
N VAL A 252 -35.49 66.01 8.03
CA VAL A 252 -36.26 64.77 8.38
C VAL A 252 -37.77 64.72 7.96
N PRO A 253 -38.42 63.61 7.46
CA PRO A 253 -37.98 62.24 7.05
C PRO A 253 -38.77 61.52 5.89
N LEU A 254 -38.60 60.17 5.80
CA LEU A 254 -39.55 59.06 5.45
C LEU A 254 -39.84 58.56 3.99
N GLU A 255 -39.86 57.21 3.92
CA GLU A 255 -40.67 56.26 3.09
C GLU A 255 -40.49 56.09 1.56
N GLY A 256 -40.82 54.87 1.08
CA GLY A 256 -40.77 54.40 -0.32
C GLY A 256 -42.15 54.41 -1.03
N PRO A 257 -42.33 53.79 -2.22
CA PRO A 257 -42.70 52.36 -2.27
C PRO A 257 -42.27 51.61 -3.58
N THR A 258 -43.07 50.63 -4.04
CA THR A 258 -42.78 49.58 -5.05
C THR A 258 -43.76 49.54 -6.26
N LEU A 259 -43.38 48.78 -7.31
CA LEU A 259 -44.18 48.08 -8.36
C LEU A 259 -44.23 48.64 -9.82
N GLN A 260 -43.93 47.72 -10.77
CA GLN A 260 -44.52 47.49 -12.14
C GLN A 260 -44.47 48.65 -13.17
N GLU A 261 -44.64 48.48 -14.50
CA GLU A 261 -45.27 47.43 -15.34
C GLU A 261 -44.64 47.35 -16.78
N LEU A 262 -45.20 46.55 -17.72
CA LEU A 262 -44.77 46.39 -19.13
C LEU A 262 -45.84 46.87 -20.15
N PRO A 263 -45.44 47.38 -21.34
CA PRO A 263 -45.82 46.76 -22.64
C PRO A 263 -44.70 46.86 -23.73
N ILE A 264 -44.64 46.17 -24.89
CA ILE A 264 -45.62 45.59 -25.85
C ILE A 264 -46.16 46.67 -26.84
N GLU A 265 -46.15 46.58 -28.18
CA GLU A 265 -45.92 45.48 -29.17
C GLU A 265 -45.37 45.99 -30.55
N ASN A 266 -45.28 45.08 -31.56
CA ASN A 266 -45.18 45.22 -33.05
C ASN A 266 -43.83 44.83 -33.72
N VAL A 267 -43.67 43.92 -34.72
CA VAL A 267 -44.43 43.50 -35.97
C VAL A 267 -43.95 44.33 -37.20
N ASP A 268 -43.45 43.79 -38.35
CA ASP A 268 -43.51 42.44 -38.98
C ASP A 268 -42.54 42.23 -40.23
N ILE A 269 -42.59 41.02 -40.85
CA ILE A 269 -42.32 40.52 -42.25
C ILE A 269 -40.90 40.32 -42.94
N LEU A 270 -40.61 39.02 -43.25
CA LEU A 270 -40.06 38.32 -44.46
C LEU A 270 -38.76 38.66 -45.28
N GLU A 271 -37.96 37.59 -45.53
CA GLU A 271 -37.19 37.17 -46.77
C GLU A 271 -36.18 38.11 -47.51
N THR A 272 -35.06 37.70 -48.15
CA THR A 272 -34.65 36.44 -48.86
C THR A 272 -33.11 36.27 -49.06
N VAL A 273 -32.62 35.01 -49.15
CA VAL A 273 -31.53 34.43 -50.01
C VAL A 273 -30.08 35.03 -50.09
N SER A 274 -29.09 34.28 -49.54
CA SER A 274 -27.80 33.72 -50.10
C SER A 274 -27.03 34.33 -51.31
N PRO A 275 -25.73 33.96 -51.56
CA PRO A 275 -24.69 33.32 -50.71
C PRO A 275 -23.22 33.85 -50.88
N SER A 276 -22.27 33.24 -50.13
CA SER A 276 -20.83 33.00 -50.41
C SER A 276 -19.81 33.77 -49.57
N ASP A 277 -18.85 33.04 -48.98
CA ASP A 277 -17.61 33.57 -48.41
C ASP A 277 -16.45 32.57 -48.59
N GLN A 278 -15.24 33.09 -48.85
CA GLN A 278 -13.96 32.37 -48.72
C GLN A 278 -12.98 33.27 -47.95
N PRO A 279 -12.23 32.75 -46.96
CA PRO A 279 -11.15 33.52 -46.36
C PRO A 279 -9.90 33.51 -47.25
N VAL A 280 -9.30 34.69 -47.43
CA VAL A 280 -7.93 34.88 -47.91
C VAL A 280 -7.11 35.44 -46.74
N ILE A 281 -5.88 34.96 -46.57
CA ILE A 281 -4.95 35.42 -45.54
C ILE A 281 -3.77 36.09 -46.25
N GLU A 282 -3.41 37.30 -45.82
CA GLU A 282 -2.16 37.98 -46.21
C GLU A 282 -1.16 37.98 -45.05
N GLU A 283 0.13 37.92 -45.36
CA GLU A 283 1.24 37.90 -44.42
C GLU A 283 1.75 39.31 -44.10
N GLN A 284 2.21 39.55 -42.86
CA GLN A 284 3.18 40.61 -42.52
C GLN A 284 4.14 40.13 -41.41
N PRO A 285 5.35 40.74 -41.27
CA PRO A 285 6.56 39.93 -41.05
C PRO A 285 7.23 40.19 -39.67
N PRO A 286 8.56 40.04 -39.44
CA PRO A 286 9.07 39.35 -38.25
C PRO A 286 9.47 40.28 -37.09
N VAL A 287 9.72 39.68 -35.92
CA VAL A 287 10.22 40.35 -34.71
C VAL A 287 11.67 39.91 -34.45
N GLU A 288 12.50 40.84 -33.95
CA GLU A 288 13.94 40.68 -33.72
C GLU A 288 14.26 40.53 -32.22
N GLU A 289 15.22 39.67 -31.87
CA GLU A 289 15.54 39.32 -30.48
C GLU A 289 16.42 40.35 -29.76
N THR A 290 16.26 40.48 -28.44
CA THR A 290 17.21 41.21 -27.55
C THR A 290 17.36 40.50 -26.18
N PRO A 291 18.48 40.70 -25.45
CA PRO A 291 19.03 39.70 -24.54
C PRO A 291 18.62 39.80 -23.05
N PRO A 292 18.85 38.74 -22.23
CA PRO A 292 18.51 38.71 -20.80
C PRO A 292 19.49 39.50 -19.91
N SER A 293 19.01 39.83 -18.71
CA SER A 293 19.73 40.48 -17.60
C SER A 293 19.17 39.95 -16.25
N PRO A 294 19.75 40.25 -15.06
CA PRO A 294 20.43 39.22 -14.29
C PRO A 294 19.78 38.90 -12.93
N ALA A 295 20.42 38.02 -12.14
CA ALA A 295 19.94 37.54 -10.85
C ALA A 295 19.72 38.64 -9.80
N GLU A 296 18.71 38.46 -8.94
CA GLU A 296 18.46 39.26 -7.74
C GLU A 296 19.05 38.63 -6.47
N GLU A 297 19.18 39.45 -5.42
CA GLU A 297 20.04 39.23 -4.25
C GLU A 297 19.22 39.14 -2.94
N ILE A 298 19.71 38.37 -1.96
CA ILE A 298 18.95 38.02 -0.75
C ILE A 298 19.18 39.02 0.40
N ILE A 299 18.17 39.84 0.75
CA ILE A 299 18.01 40.46 2.08
C ILE A 299 16.50 40.63 2.43
N PRO A 300 16.07 40.97 3.67
CA PRO A 300 15.14 40.09 4.38
C PRO A 300 13.74 40.67 4.65
N SER A 301 12.77 39.78 4.88
CA SER A 301 11.43 40.13 5.37
C SER A 301 11.44 40.56 6.84
N GLN A 302 10.94 41.77 7.13
CA GLN A 302 10.53 42.20 8.46
C GLN A 302 9.10 41.71 8.80
N PRO A 303 8.67 41.71 10.09
CA PRO A 303 7.52 40.93 10.52
C PRO A 303 6.16 41.51 10.10
N GLU A 304 5.20 40.63 9.88
CA GLU A 304 3.78 40.98 9.70
C GLU A 304 3.15 41.40 11.04
N GLU A 305 2.21 42.34 11.00
CA GLU A 305 1.47 42.80 12.19
C GLU A 305 0.35 41.83 12.59
N GLU A 306 0.12 41.70 13.89
CA GLU A 306 -0.82 40.76 14.49
C GLU A 306 -2.28 41.22 14.32
N VAL A 307 -2.96 40.71 13.29
CA VAL A 307 -4.39 40.94 13.08
C VAL A 307 -5.18 40.13 14.11
N THR A 308 -5.69 40.80 15.13
CA THR A 308 -6.48 40.19 16.21
C THR A 308 -7.88 39.77 15.71
N PRO A 309 -8.32 38.51 15.93
CA PRO A 309 -9.68 38.10 15.66
C PRO A 309 -10.66 38.73 16.68
N PRO A 310 -11.95 38.89 16.33
CA PRO A 310 -12.95 39.45 17.24
C PRO A 310 -13.17 38.55 18.46
N ALA A 311 -13.46 39.16 19.61
CA ALA A 311 -13.60 38.46 20.88
C ALA A 311 -14.74 37.42 20.86
N GLU A 312 -14.37 36.14 20.96
CA GLU A 312 -15.31 35.04 21.17
C GLU A 312 -15.83 35.06 22.62
N GLU A 313 -17.09 34.68 22.81
CA GLU A 313 -17.78 34.80 24.09
C GLU A 313 -17.18 33.81 25.11
N VAL A 314 -16.68 34.34 26.25
CA VAL A 314 -15.83 33.56 27.18
C VAL A 314 -16.63 32.50 27.91
N ALA A 315 -16.68 31.31 27.33
CA ALA A 315 -16.93 30.07 28.06
C ALA A 315 -15.84 29.93 29.15
N LEU A 316 -16.27 29.75 30.40
CA LEU A 316 -15.36 29.55 31.53
C LEU A 316 -14.47 28.33 31.26
N ALA A 317 -13.16 28.54 31.26
CA ALA A 317 -12.20 27.44 31.13
C ALA A 317 -12.38 26.47 32.32
N PRO A 318 -12.47 25.15 32.08
CA PRO A 318 -12.63 24.17 33.15
C PRO A 318 -11.43 24.23 34.10
N GLU A 319 -11.67 24.02 35.39
CA GLU A 319 -10.61 24.15 36.39
C GLU A 319 -9.58 23.01 36.30
N VAL A 320 -8.40 23.25 36.87
CA VAL A 320 -7.23 22.37 36.78
C VAL A 320 -7.49 20.95 37.33
N SER A 321 -8.56 20.75 38.08
CA SER A 321 -9.07 19.46 38.60
C SER A 321 -9.65 18.52 37.54
N ASP A 322 -10.17 19.04 36.43
CA ASP A 322 -11.32 18.40 35.75
C ASP A 322 -10.97 17.29 34.76
N TYR A 323 -9.72 16.82 34.72
CA TYR A 323 -9.26 15.78 33.80
C TYR A 323 -8.61 14.59 34.54
N ILE A 324 -8.96 13.39 34.08
CA ILE A 324 -8.25 12.14 34.36
C ILE A 324 -7.66 11.63 33.03
N ALA A 325 -6.36 11.36 33.02
CA ALA A 325 -5.65 10.77 31.88
C ALA A 325 -5.16 9.37 32.26
N ILE A 326 -5.47 8.38 31.43
CA ILE A 326 -5.15 6.97 31.66
C ILE A 326 -4.27 6.50 30.51
N GLU A 327 -3.01 6.25 30.84
CA GLU A 327 -1.95 5.86 29.92
C GLU A 327 -1.80 4.33 29.96
N TYR A 328 -1.62 3.69 28.80
CA TYR A 328 -1.42 2.25 28.72
C TYR A 328 -0.69 1.86 27.42
N GLU A 329 -0.06 0.70 27.44
CA GLU A 329 0.62 0.11 26.29
C GLU A 329 -0.14 -1.11 25.76
N THR A 330 -0.09 -1.34 24.45
CA THR A 330 -0.63 -2.53 23.78
C THR A 330 0.47 -3.22 22.95
N PRO A 331 0.27 -4.48 22.51
CA PRO A 331 1.32 -5.29 21.89
C PRO A 331 2.05 -4.66 20.70
N VAL A 332 3.27 -5.12 20.45
CA VAL A 332 4.14 -4.57 19.41
C VAL A 332 3.53 -4.83 18.01
N PRO A 333 3.53 -3.85 17.09
CA PRO A 333 3.41 -4.14 15.67
C PRO A 333 4.69 -4.83 15.20
N GLU A 334 4.58 -5.99 14.56
CA GLU A 334 5.73 -6.70 14.04
C GLU A 334 6.19 -6.11 12.69
N ILE A 335 7.50 -6.03 12.50
CA ILE A 335 8.15 -5.62 11.24
C ILE A 335 9.23 -6.64 10.88
N THR A 336 9.27 -7.05 9.62
CA THR A 336 10.23 -8.01 9.06
C THR A 336 10.73 -7.54 7.71
N GLU A 337 12.00 -7.82 7.40
CA GLU A 337 12.67 -7.38 6.18
C GLU A 337 13.25 -8.60 5.44
N GLN A 338 13.29 -8.52 4.11
CA GLN A 338 13.94 -9.49 3.21
C GLN A 338 14.53 -8.74 2.02
N GLU A 339 15.81 -8.94 1.71
CA GLU A 339 16.44 -8.32 0.52
C GLU A 339 15.87 -8.91 -0.79
N THR A 340 15.95 -8.11 -1.87
CA THR A 340 15.51 -8.47 -3.23
C THR A 340 16.46 -7.91 -4.29
N ASP A 341 16.41 -8.47 -5.49
CA ASP A 341 17.31 -8.17 -6.60
C ASP A 341 17.27 -6.70 -7.08
N THR A 342 16.30 -5.91 -6.62
CA THR A 342 16.15 -4.47 -6.91
C THR A 342 16.00 -3.62 -5.64
N GLY A 343 16.24 -4.18 -4.46
CA GLY A 343 16.07 -3.47 -3.18
C GLY A 343 15.63 -4.39 -2.04
N LYS A 344 14.49 -4.10 -1.40
CA LYS A 344 14.07 -4.77 -0.16
C LYS A 344 12.55 -4.89 -0.04
N LEU A 345 12.08 -6.05 0.43
CA LEU A 345 10.70 -6.27 0.85
C LEU A 345 10.59 -6.09 2.37
N VAL A 346 9.63 -5.27 2.81
CA VAL A 346 9.33 -5.03 4.24
C VAL A 346 7.86 -5.36 4.50
N ALA A 347 7.61 -6.29 5.41
CA ALA A 347 6.27 -6.64 5.87
C ALA A 347 6.04 -6.10 7.28
N VAL A 348 4.88 -5.49 7.50
CA VAL A 348 4.46 -4.87 8.77
C VAL A 348 3.08 -5.40 9.13
N SER A 349 2.89 -5.88 10.35
CA SER A 349 1.64 -6.52 10.76
C SER A 349 1.31 -6.33 12.24
N ALA A 350 0.03 -6.43 12.57
CA ALA A 350 -0.47 -6.62 13.92
C ALA A 350 -1.79 -7.41 13.84
N PRO A 351 -2.25 -8.04 14.95
CA PRO A 351 -3.60 -8.59 15.03
C PRO A 351 -4.67 -7.51 14.83
N ASP A 352 -5.67 -7.81 14.00
CA ASP A 352 -6.75 -6.87 13.63
C ASP A 352 -7.50 -6.29 14.86
N GLU A 353 -7.53 -7.03 15.97
CA GLU A 353 -8.20 -6.66 17.23
C GLU A 353 -7.64 -5.41 17.94
N PHE A 354 -6.52 -4.85 17.47
CA PHE A 354 -5.95 -3.59 17.97
C PHE A 354 -6.29 -2.36 17.13
N GLU A 355 -6.90 -2.53 15.95
CA GLU A 355 -7.34 -1.45 15.04
C GLU A 355 -6.28 -0.35 14.79
N TYR A 356 -4.99 -0.72 14.78
CA TYR A 356 -3.90 0.25 14.61
C TYR A 356 -3.96 0.94 13.25
N THR A 357 -3.83 2.26 13.26
CA THR A 357 -3.85 3.13 12.08
C THR A 357 -2.69 4.11 12.11
N ASN A 358 -2.31 4.61 10.94
CA ASN A 358 -1.22 5.59 10.75
C ASN A 358 0.11 5.20 11.41
N VAL A 359 0.53 3.94 11.24
CA VAL A 359 1.74 3.39 11.85
C VAL A 359 2.98 3.75 11.05
N LEU A 360 3.98 4.35 11.68
CA LEU A 360 5.26 4.64 11.06
C LEU A 360 6.07 3.35 10.89
N ALA A 361 6.23 2.93 9.65
CA ALA A 361 7.17 1.90 9.23
C ALA A 361 8.47 2.55 8.72
N TYR A 362 9.58 1.83 8.83
CA TYR A 362 10.91 2.30 8.44
C TYR A 362 11.82 1.13 8.10
N THR A 363 12.89 1.39 7.36
CA THR A 363 13.97 0.43 7.08
C THR A 363 15.30 1.15 6.90
N THR A 364 16.40 0.42 7.10
CA THR A 364 17.69 0.80 6.51
C THR A 364 17.65 0.66 4.98
N ILE A 365 18.43 1.49 4.30
CA ILE A 365 18.77 1.32 2.89
C ILE A 365 20.31 1.29 2.74
N PRO A 366 20.86 0.65 1.69
CA PRO A 366 22.28 0.75 1.37
C PRO A 366 22.68 2.21 1.11
N GLU A 367 23.89 2.58 1.55
CA GLU A 367 24.47 3.92 1.34
C GLU A 367 24.94 4.11 -0.13
N ILE A 368 24.00 4.05 -1.08
CA ILE A 368 24.26 4.15 -2.52
C ILE A 368 23.75 5.46 -3.15
N PHE A 369 22.83 6.16 -2.46
CA PHE A 369 22.24 7.40 -2.93
C PHE A 369 22.63 8.59 -2.05
N LYS A 370 22.92 9.73 -2.68
CA LYS A 370 23.24 11.00 -2.00
C LYS A 370 21.95 11.68 -1.52
N VAL A 371 22.04 12.53 -0.51
CA VAL A 371 20.93 13.44 -0.14
C VAL A 371 20.56 14.29 -1.37
N GLY A 372 19.27 14.40 -1.68
CA GLY A 372 18.77 14.99 -2.93
C GLY A 372 18.58 13.99 -4.09
N GLN A 373 18.82 12.69 -3.87
CA GLN A 373 18.56 11.61 -4.84
C GLN A 373 17.40 10.70 -4.38
N GLU A 374 16.45 11.21 -3.60
CA GLU A 374 15.29 10.46 -3.09
C GLU A 374 14.42 9.91 -4.24
N ASN A 375 14.45 10.56 -5.41
CA ASN A 375 13.81 10.09 -6.63
C ASN A 375 14.40 8.78 -7.20
N LYS A 376 15.58 8.33 -6.74
CA LYS A 376 16.13 7.00 -7.01
C LYS A 376 15.58 5.90 -6.09
N ILE A 377 14.70 6.24 -5.13
CA ILE A 377 14.04 5.29 -4.22
C ILE A 377 12.53 5.30 -4.49
N LYS A 378 11.90 4.13 -4.47
CA LYS A 378 10.44 4.02 -4.65
C LYS A 378 9.82 2.93 -3.79
N ILE A 379 8.86 3.29 -2.93
CA ILE A 379 8.13 2.33 -2.10
C ILE A 379 6.79 1.98 -2.76
N LYS A 380 6.53 0.68 -2.91
CA LYS A 380 5.33 0.10 -3.53
C LYS A 380 4.55 -0.74 -2.53
N TRP A 381 3.26 -0.45 -2.33
CA TRP A 381 2.39 -1.24 -1.44
C TRP A 381 1.86 -2.47 -2.18
N GLN A 382 2.53 -3.61 -2.03
CA GLN A 382 2.34 -4.79 -2.87
C GLN A 382 0.93 -5.39 -2.72
N ASN A 383 0.46 -5.57 -1.49
CA ASN A 383 -0.88 -6.12 -1.21
C ASN A 383 -2.02 -5.10 -1.37
N ASN A 384 -1.72 -3.84 -1.74
CA ASN A 384 -2.68 -2.83 -2.17
C ASN A 384 -2.35 -2.36 -3.60
N ASN A 385 -2.54 -3.26 -4.57
CA ASN A 385 -2.48 -2.99 -6.01
C ASN A 385 -1.14 -2.39 -6.52
N ASN A 386 -0.03 -2.57 -5.78
CA ASN A 386 1.26 -1.92 -6.03
C ASN A 386 1.14 -0.38 -6.12
N GLN A 387 0.34 0.25 -5.27
CA GLN A 387 0.26 1.72 -5.18
C GLN A 387 1.59 2.35 -4.77
N ASP A 388 1.86 3.57 -5.25
CA ASP A 388 3.03 4.36 -4.87
C ASP A 388 2.84 4.94 -3.46
N VAL A 389 3.77 4.66 -2.55
CA VAL A 389 3.73 5.14 -1.17
C VAL A 389 4.64 6.36 -1.01
N GLN A 390 4.12 7.42 -0.39
CA GLN A 390 4.91 8.58 -0.01
C GLN A 390 5.77 8.26 1.22
N PHE A 391 7.05 8.63 1.18
CA PHE A 391 8.03 8.32 2.21
C PHE A 391 8.96 9.52 2.44
N ASN A 392 9.59 9.56 3.61
CA ASN A 392 10.70 10.45 3.89
C ASN A 392 11.99 9.62 3.88
N ALA A 393 13.08 10.17 3.31
CA ALA A 393 14.41 9.61 3.43
C ALA A 393 15.29 10.52 4.28
N TYR A 394 16.27 9.95 4.96
CA TYR A 394 17.20 10.68 5.82
C TYR A 394 18.62 10.16 5.68
N ASP A 395 19.57 11.09 5.84
CA ASP A 395 20.93 10.82 6.27
C ASP A 395 20.96 10.92 7.80
N LEU A 396 21.21 9.81 8.50
CA LEU A 396 21.29 9.78 9.96
C LEU A 396 22.73 9.87 10.46
N ASN A 397 23.72 9.36 9.72
CA ASN A 397 25.12 9.43 10.14
C ASN A 397 25.85 10.73 9.72
N ASN A 398 25.19 11.57 8.93
CA ASN A 398 25.64 12.85 8.36
C ASN A 398 26.84 12.73 7.40
N ASN A 399 26.94 11.64 6.61
CA ASN A 399 28.02 11.47 5.61
C ASN A 399 27.70 11.99 4.20
N GLY A 400 26.48 12.50 3.98
CA GLY A 400 25.99 12.99 2.68
C GLY A 400 25.18 11.97 1.88
N LYS A 401 24.92 10.78 2.43
CA LYS A 401 24.14 9.71 1.81
C LYS A 401 22.90 9.36 2.62
N LEU A 402 21.87 8.87 1.93
CA LEU A 402 20.65 8.39 2.54
C LEU A 402 20.90 6.97 3.11
N ASP A 403 20.66 6.78 4.40
CA ASP A 403 20.85 5.50 5.13
C ASP A 403 19.53 4.92 5.69
N TYR A 404 18.45 5.72 5.68
CA TYR A 404 17.16 5.41 6.31
C TYR A 404 15.98 5.93 5.48
N VAL A 405 14.88 5.17 5.44
CA VAL A 405 13.58 5.65 4.93
C VAL A 405 12.43 5.29 5.87
N GLU A 406 11.41 6.13 5.95
CA GLU A 406 10.18 5.92 6.74
C GLU A 406 8.90 6.33 5.99
N TRP A 407 7.80 5.62 6.24
CA TRP A 407 6.49 5.88 5.63
C TRP A 407 5.34 5.53 6.58
N THR A 408 4.17 6.12 6.33
CA THR A 408 2.96 5.86 7.12
C THR A 408 2.16 4.69 6.53
N VAL A 409 1.89 3.68 7.34
CA VAL A 409 1.03 2.55 7.05
C VAL A 409 -0.40 2.88 7.54
N PRO A 410 -1.41 3.05 6.66
CA PRO A 410 -2.70 3.59 7.06
C PRO A 410 -3.48 2.71 8.06
N HIS A 411 -3.37 1.38 7.96
CA HIS A 411 -4.01 0.40 8.83
C HIS A 411 -3.13 -0.85 8.98
N LEU A 412 -3.21 -1.55 10.12
CA LEU A 412 -2.53 -2.84 10.31
C LEU A 412 -3.48 -4.02 10.38
N SER A 413 -3.72 -4.61 9.22
CA SER A 413 -3.54 -6.07 9.05
C SER A 413 -2.13 -6.31 8.44
N GLU A 414 -1.78 -7.50 7.97
CA GLU A 414 -0.50 -7.73 7.27
C GLU A 414 -0.37 -6.86 5.99
N GLN A 415 0.58 -5.92 6.00
CA GLN A 415 0.93 -5.05 4.86
C GLN A 415 2.33 -5.37 4.36
N ILE A 416 2.52 -5.38 3.04
CA ILE A 416 3.79 -5.71 2.39
C ILE A 416 4.20 -4.57 1.46
N PHE A 417 5.41 -4.05 1.67
CA PHE A 417 6.00 -2.93 0.94
C PHE A 417 7.27 -3.37 0.22
N ASN A 418 7.37 -3.10 -1.08
CA ASN A 418 8.60 -3.30 -1.85
C ASN A 418 9.30 -1.95 -2.03
N ILE A 419 10.50 -1.82 -1.46
CA ILE A 419 11.39 -0.67 -1.54
C ILE A 419 12.33 -0.94 -2.71
N ILE A 420 12.20 -0.17 -3.79
CA ILE A 420 12.89 -0.35 -5.06
C ILE A 420 13.95 0.73 -5.22
N PHE A 421 15.16 0.34 -5.58
CA PHE A 421 16.28 1.21 -5.93
C PHE A 421 16.36 1.37 -7.45
N ILE A 422 16.50 2.61 -7.91
CA ILE A 422 16.39 2.98 -9.33
C ILE A 422 17.71 3.58 -9.80
N SER A 423 18.50 2.78 -10.53
CA SER A 423 19.61 3.24 -11.36
C SER A 423 19.63 2.47 -12.68
N LYS A 424 20.37 3.01 -13.64
CA LYS A 424 20.73 2.34 -14.89
C LYS A 424 22.03 1.54 -14.80
N ALA A 425 22.83 1.69 -13.74
CA ALA A 425 24.00 0.85 -13.51
C ALA A 425 24.28 0.66 -12.01
N PHE A 426 24.30 -0.59 -11.55
CA PHE A 426 24.66 -0.97 -10.19
C PHE A 426 25.88 -1.90 -10.19
N LYS A 427 26.82 -1.67 -9.28
CA LYS A 427 27.85 -2.65 -8.89
C LYS A 427 27.24 -3.62 -7.88
N LEU A 428 27.36 -4.92 -8.16
CA LEU A 428 26.84 -6.00 -7.32
C LEU A 428 27.97 -6.90 -6.80
N ASP A 429 27.74 -7.55 -5.66
CA ASP A 429 28.65 -8.56 -5.10
C ASP A 429 28.57 -9.92 -5.84
N GLN A 430 29.27 -10.92 -5.31
CA GLN A 430 29.35 -12.27 -5.88
C GLN A 430 28.02 -13.04 -5.83
N ASP A 431 27.10 -12.64 -4.94
CA ASP A 431 25.76 -13.21 -4.75
C ASP A 431 24.67 -12.33 -5.42
N ARG A 432 25.07 -11.31 -6.20
CA ARG A 432 24.24 -10.30 -6.90
C ARG A 432 23.53 -9.27 -6.01
N ASN A 433 23.96 -9.05 -4.76
CA ASN A 433 23.43 -7.96 -3.91
C ASN A 433 23.99 -6.59 -4.36
N ILE A 434 23.19 -5.53 -4.31
CA ILE A 434 23.61 -4.17 -4.70
C ILE A 434 24.59 -3.58 -3.68
N ILE A 435 25.78 -3.18 -4.15
CA ILE A 435 26.82 -2.50 -3.36
C ILE A 435 26.79 -0.99 -3.59
N GLU A 436 26.70 -0.56 -4.84
CA GLU A 436 26.94 0.84 -5.25
C GLU A 436 26.15 1.19 -6.52
N ASP A 437 25.59 2.41 -6.58
CA ASP A 437 25.12 3.02 -7.82
C ASP A 437 26.34 3.60 -8.55
N ILE A 438 26.62 3.07 -9.75
CA ILE A 438 27.79 3.45 -10.55
C ILE A 438 27.42 4.19 -11.84
N TYR A 439 26.14 4.49 -12.07
CA TYR A 439 25.70 5.08 -13.34
C TYR A 439 26.34 6.43 -13.62
N ASP A 440 26.48 7.28 -12.59
CA ASP A 440 27.09 8.60 -12.76
C ASP A 440 28.57 8.48 -13.23
N GLN A 441 29.23 7.35 -12.91
CA GLN A 441 30.62 6.98 -13.22
C GLN A 441 30.80 6.16 -14.52
N VAL A 442 29.72 5.69 -15.17
CA VAL A 442 29.83 4.87 -16.42
C VAL A 442 28.97 5.37 -17.58
N GLN A 443 28.25 6.48 -17.42
CA GLN A 443 27.38 7.04 -18.46
C GLN A 443 28.11 7.77 -19.60
N ALA A 444 29.35 8.23 -19.38
CA ALA A 444 30.13 8.97 -20.36
C ALA A 444 31.64 8.72 -20.20
N GLN A 445 32.37 8.71 -21.31
CA GLN A 445 33.84 8.56 -21.31
C GLN A 445 34.52 9.89 -20.89
N ASP A 446 34.77 10.08 -19.59
CA ASP A 446 35.34 11.32 -19.04
C ASP A 446 36.60 11.14 -18.17
N ASN A 447 37.07 9.90 -17.97
CA ASN A 447 38.15 9.44 -17.10
C ASN A 447 37.79 9.29 -15.60
N VAL A 448 36.50 9.18 -15.24
CA VAL A 448 36.03 8.79 -13.89
C VAL A 448 35.87 7.28 -13.78
N TRP A 449 37.01 6.60 -13.63
CA TRP A 449 37.09 5.14 -13.55
C TRP A 449 36.44 4.55 -12.28
N VAL A 450 35.59 3.53 -12.45
CA VAL A 450 35.11 2.66 -11.37
C VAL A 450 35.72 1.25 -11.50
N THR A 451 36.37 0.79 -10.43
CA THR A 451 36.95 -0.56 -10.35
C THR A 451 35.89 -1.58 -9.92
N ILE A 452 35.81 -2.69 -10.65
CA ILE A 452 34.96 -3.84 -10.36
C ILE A 452 35.84 -5.08 -10.15
N GLU A 453 35.66 -5.73 -9.00
CA GLU A 453 36.52 -6.80 -8.48
C GLU A 453 36.18 -8.18 -9.05
N ASN A 454 37.11 -9.13 -8.90
CA ASN A 454 36.91 -10.49 -9.40
C ASN A 454 35.68 -11.20 -8.79
N ASN A 455 34.89 -11.81 -9.69
CA ASN A 455 33.57 -12.43 -9.49
C ASN A 455 32.42 -11.46 -9.17
N TYR A 456 32.66 -10.14 -9.09
CA TYR A 456 31.58 -9.16 -8.91
C TYR A 456 30.86 -8.93 -10.26
N TYR A 457 29.70 -8.28 -10.21
CA TYR A 457 28.89 -8.01 -11.39
C TYR A 457 28.62 -6.51 -11.54
N VAL A 458 28.37 -6.05 -12.77
CA VAL A 458 27.66 -4.81 -13.04
C VAL A 458 26.31 -5.14 -13.65
N ARG A 459 25.21 -4.75 -12.99
CA ARG A 459 23.87 -4.77 -13.59
C ARG A 459 23.64 -3.46 -14.32
N ILE A 460 23.34 -3.53 -15.61
CA ILE A 460 23.06 -2.35 -16.45
C ILE A 460 21.67 -2.42 -17.07
N THR A 461 21.02 -1.27 -17.19
CA THR A 461 19.71 -1.08 -17.81
C THR A 461 19.81 -0.05 -18.92
N PHE A 462 19.62 -0.49 -20.16
CA PHE A 462 19.70 0.35 -21.36
C PHE A 462 18.43 1.19 -21.59
N GLN A 463 18.53 2.25 -22.40
CA GLN A 463 17.36 3.05 -22.81
C GLN A 463 16.42 2.34 -23.79
N GLN A 464 16.87 1.24 -24.42
CA GLN A 464 16.10 0.46 -25.36
C GLN A 464 16.31 -1.04 -25.15
N ILE A 465 15.26 -1.81 -25.40
CA ILE A 465 15.29 -3.27 -25.38
C ILE A 465 16.24 -3.76 -26.48
N LEU A 466 17.31 -4.45 -26.09
CA LEU A 466 18.28 -5.00 -27.02
C LEU A 466 17.85 -6.38 -27.53
N THR A 467 18.28 -6.68 -28.76
CA THR A 467 18.00 -7.92 -29.49
C THR A 467 19.32 -8.62 -29.86
N ASN A 468 19.24 -9.82 -30.45
CA ASN A 468 20.43 -10.52 -30.93
C ASN A 468 21.15 -9.85 -32.12
N GLN A 469 20.61 -8.75 -32.67
CA GLN A 469 21.27 -7.89 -33.65
C GLN A 469 22.11 -6.77 -33.01
N ASN A 470 21.92 -6.50 -31.72
CA ASN A 470 22.60 -5.44 -30.99
C ASN A 470 23.95 -5.91 -30.44
N ASP A 471 24.74 -4.94 -29.99
CA ASP A 471 25.98 -5.17 -29.24
C ASP A 471 25.96 -4.38 -27.92
N ILE A 472 26.80 -4.82 -26.98
CA ILE A 472 27.22 -4.02 -25.83
C ILE A 472 28.65 -3.54 -26.10
N THR A 473 28.91 -2.27 -25.85
CA THR A 473 30.23 -1.65 -25.99
C THR A 473 30.64 -1.01 -24.65
N LEU A 474 31.91 -1.12 -24.28
CA LEU A 474 32.47 -0.57 -23.05
C LEU A 474 33.87 0.02 -23.29
N TYR A 475 34.21 1.10 -22.57
CA TYR A 475 35.58 1.62 -22.45
C TYR A 475 36.13 1.20 -21.09
N ALA A 476 37.18 0.40 -21.12
CA ALA A 476 37.70 -0.30 -19.93
C ALA A 476 39.21 -0.58 -20.04
N LYS A 477 39.83 -0.95 -18.91
CA LYS A 477 41.18 -1.49 -18.81
C LYS A 477 41.31 -2.54 -17.70
N PRO A 478 42.27 -3.47 -17.75
CA PRO A 478 42.61 -4.28 -16.58
C PRO A 478 43.22 -3.38 -15.50
N THR A 479 42.76 -3.50 -14.25
CA THR A 479 43.30 -2.72 -13.11
C THR A 479 44.80 -3.02 -12.87
N ASN A 480 45.26 -4.21 -13.27
CA ASN A 480 46.68 -4.56 -13.41
C ASN A 480 47.05 -4.73 -14.91
N PRO A 481 47.84 -3.83 -15.51
CA PRO A 481 48.29 -3.94 -16.91
C PRO A 481 49.18 -5.17 -17.25
N SER A 482 49.43 -6.07 -16.31
CA SER A 482 50.08 -7.38 -16.54
C SER A 482 49.08 -8.55 -16.59
N GLU A 483 47.78 -8.28 -16.42
CA GLU A 483 46.69 -9.25 -16.41
C GLU A 483 45.73 -9.00 -17.57
N SER A 484 44.98 -10.04 -17.94
CA SER A 484 43.88 -9.98 -18.91
C SER A 484 42.58 -10.26 -18.15
N VAL A 485 41.57 -9.42 -18.35
CA VAL A 485 40.23 -9.62 -17.78
C VAL A 485 39.29 -10.18 -18.83
N ARG A 486 38.41 -11.09 -18.40
CA ARG A 486 37.27 -11.55 -19.19
C ARG A 486 35.98 -11.08 -18.55
N VAL A 487 35.06 -10.52 -19.34
CA VAL A 487 33.75 -10.05 -18.85
C VAL A 487 32.64 -10.84 -19.52
N GLU A 488 31.85 -11.54 -18.72
CA GLU A 488 30.76 -12.41 -19.16
C GLU A 488 29.42 -11.67 -19.13
N VAL A 489 28.66 -11.73 -20.22
CA VAL A 489 27.35 -11.07 -20.34
C VAL A 489 26.23 -12.09 -20.13
N TYR A 490 25.41 -11.84 -19.12
CA TYR A 490 24.21 -12.58 -18.78
C TYR A 490 22.98 -11.67 -18.91
N GLN A 491 21.79 -12.26 -19.08
CA GLN A 491 20.53 -11.55 -18.79
C GLN A 491 20.39 -11.39 -17.26
N GLU A 492 19.65 -10.38 -16.81
CA GLU A 492 19.33 -10.17 -15.38
C GLU A 492 19.02 -11.49 -14.65
N ASN A 493 19.71 -11.73 -13.52
CA ASN A 493 19.56 -12.91 -12.65
C ASN A 493 19.75 -14.28 -13.34
N SER A 494 20.22 -14.32 -14.59
CA SER A 494 20.42 -15.55 -15.36
C SER A 494 21.84 -16.10 -15.20
N ASP A 495 21.97 -17.42 -15.17
CA ASP A 495 23.25 -18.13 -15.29
C ASP A 495 23.51 -18.62 -16.73
N GLN A 496 22.66 -18.25 -17.69
CA GLN A 496 22.86 -18.56 -19.11
C GLN A 496 23.72 -17.49 -19.77
N LEU A 497 24.99 -17.84 -20.04
CA LEU A 497 25.94 -16.97 -20.73
C LEU A 497 25.45 -16.64 -22.15
N ILE A 498 25.25 -15.35 -22.43
CA ILE A 498 24.88 -14.87 -23.77
C ILE A 498 26.15 -14.78 -24.64
N THR A 499 27.16 -14.08 -24.14
CA THR A 499 28.39 -13.75 -24.86
C THR A 499 29.44 -13.21 -23.88
N ALA A 500 30.68 -12.96 -24.30
CA ALA A 500 31.70 -12.41 -23.42
C ALA A 500 32.74 -11.55 -24.15
N PHE A 501 33.29 -10.57 -23.42
CA PHE A 501 34.50 -9.86 -23.79
C PHE A 501 35.69 -10.74 -23.37
N GLU A 502 36.22 -11.53 -24.32
CA GLU A 502 37.16 -12.62 -24.05
C GLU A 502 38.57 -12.17 -23.58
N ASN A 503 38.98 -10.93 -23.87
CA ASN A 503 40.28 -10.38 -23.49
C ASN A 503 40.24 -8.86 -23.41
N ILE A 504 40.35 -8.32 -22.19
CA ILE A 504 40.59 -6.90 -21.88
C ILE A 504 42.01 -6.81 -21.29
N ASP A 505 42.97 -6.38 -22.11
CA ASP A 505 44.42 -6.37 -21.79
C ASP A 505 45.06 -4.96 -21.80
N GLN A 506 44.33 -3.95 -22.23
CA GLN A 506 44.78 -2.55 -22.29
C GLN A 506 43.60 -1.58 -22.17
N GLU A 507 43.87 -0.28 -22.06
CA GLU A 507 42.82 0.75 -22.11
C GLU A 507 42.30 0.93 -23.54
N ASN A 508 41.05 0.51 -23.79
CA ASN A 508 40.46 0.53 -25.13
C ASN A 508 38.92 0.45 -25.10
N ILE A 509 38.30 0.67 -26.26
CA ILE A 509 36.88 0.35 -26.51
C ILE A 509 36.77 -1.12 -26.90
N TYR A 510 35.96 -1.88 -26.18
CA TYR A 510 35.63 -3.27 -26.46
C TYR A 510 34.16 -3.40 -26.82
N LYS A 511 33.82 -4.28 -27.77
CA LYS A 511 32.46 -4.50 -28.29
C LYS A 511 32.14 -5.99 -28.39
N VAL A 512 30.94 -6.39 -27.99
CA VAL A 512 30.47 -7.78 -28.11
C VAL A 512 29.02 -7.86 -28.59
N TYR A 513 28.75 -8.68 -29.61
CA TYR A 513 27.41 -8.87 -30.16
C TYR A 513 26.59 -9.87 -29.35
N LEU A 514 25.31 -9.56 -29.13
CA LEU A 514 24.36 -10.35 -28.34
C LEU A 514 23.78 -11.56 -29.09
N THR A 515 24.56 -12.19 -29.96
CA THR A 515 24.11 -13.18 -30.97
C THR A 515 23.29 -14.37 -30.41
N ASN A 516 23.53 -14.78 -29.16
CA ASN A 516 22.81 -15.87 -28.51
C ASN A 516 21.59 -15.42 -27.67
N LEU A 517 21.26 -14.12 -27.63
CA LEU A 517 20.12 -13.61 -26.87
C LEU A 517 18.80 -14.14 -27.45
N GLN A 518 18.07 -14.93 -26.65
CA GLN A 518 16.82 -15.57 -27.06
C GLN A 518 15.60 -14.67 -26.82
N THR A 519 15.60 -13.93 -25.70
CA THR A 519 14.52 -13.03 -25.29
C THR A 519 15.05 -11.60 -25.31
N PRO A 520 14.47 -10.68 -26.10
CA PRO A 520 14.87 -9.27 -26.07
C PRO A 520 14.73 -8.67 -24.67
N THR A 521 15.74 -7.90 -24.24
CA THR A 521 15.80 -7.31 -22.90
C THR A 521 16.68 -6.07 -22.88
N ASP A 522 16.39 -5.16 -21.98
CA ASP A 522 17.13 -3.95 -21.64
C ASP A 522 18.08 -4.13 -20.44
N VAL A 523 17.92 -5.19 -19.63
CA VAL A 523 18.71 -5.43 -18.40
C VAL A 523 19.69 -6.60 -18.54
N PHE A 524 20.97 -6.34 -18.23
CA PHE A 524 22.07 -7.30 -18.33
C PHE A 524 22.97 -7.31 -17.09
N ASP A 525 23.44 -8.50 -16.71
CA ASP A 525 24.41 -8.71 -15.64
C ASP A 525 25.79 -9.02 -16.27
N LEU A 526 26.76 -8.13 -16.09
CA LEU A 526 28.13 -8.23 -16.60
C LEU A 526 29.06 -8.73 -15.48
N LYS A 527 29.43 -10.01 -15.51
CA LYS A 527 30.30 -10.64 -14.49
C LYS A 527 31.77 -10.46 -14.83
N ILE A 528 32.59 -10.08 -13.86
CA ILE A 528 34.03 -9.84 -14.05
C ILE A 528 34.86 -11.06 -13.62
N ILE A 529 35.75 -11.51 -14.50
CA ILE A 529 36.74 -12.58 -14.25
C ILE A 529 38.14 -11.98 -14.44
N GLY A 530 38.77 -11.58 -13.34
CA GLY A 530 39.87 -10.60 -13.28
C GLY A 530 39.43 -9.35 -12.48
N ASN A 531 40.19 -8.24 -12.55
CA ASN A 531 39.77 -6.96 -11.97
C ASN A 531 39.85 -5.88 -13.05
N VAL A 532 38.75 -5.15 -13.29
CA VAL A 532 38.60 -4.19 -14.40
C VAL A 532 38.28 -2.81 -13.87
N ASP A 533 38.87 -1.79 -14.48
CA ASP A 533 38.42 -0.41 -14.34
C ASP A 533 37.56 -0.08 -15.56
N ILE A 534 36.34 0.39 -15.34
CA ILE A 534 35.37 0.80 -16.38
C ILE A 534 35.17 2.31 -16.26
N ASP A 535 35.10 3.00 -17.39
CA ASP A 535 34.89 4.45 -17.50
C ASP A 535 33.64 4.78 -18.33
N TRP A 536 33.27 3.92 -19.28
CA TRP A 536 32.05 4.10 -20.06
C TRP A 536 31.41 2.76 -20.41
N ILE A 537 30.09 2.65 -20.22
CA ILE A 537 29.27 1.61 -20.80
C ILE A 537 28.33 2.30 -21.79
N VAL A 538 28.47 1.97 -23.07
CA VAL A 538 27.76 2.65 -24.15
C VAL A 538 26.31 2.19 -24.15
N ASP A 539 25.40 3.04 -23.67
CA ASP A 539 23.97 2.92 -23.92
C ASP A 539 23.75 3.12 -25.44
N PRO A 540 23.48 2.07 -26.22
CA PRO A 540 23.51 2.18 -27.67
C PRO A 540 22.34 3.07 -28.10
N THR A 541 22.63 4.17 -28.78
CA THR A 541 21.59 5.10 -29.24
C THR A 541 20.61 4.39 -30.17
N PRO A 542 19.29 4.67 -30.06
CA PRO A 542 18.31 4.18 -31.02
C PRO A 542 18.74 4.57 -32.44
N ALA A 543 18.76 3.59 -33.35
CA ALA A 543 19.34 3.79 -34.68
C ALA A 543 18.51 4.80 -35.49
N THR A 544 19.05 6.00 -35.70
CA THR A 544 18.38 7.08 -36.42
C THR A 544 18.14 6.70 -37.88
N ILE A 545 16.92 6.26 -38.22
CA ILE A 545 16.55 5.93 -39.60
C ILE A 545 16.49 7.22 -40.42
N THR A 546 17.51 7.44 -41.24
CA THR A 546 17.52 8.49 -42.27
C THR A 546 16.91 7.94 -43.56
N ASP A 547 15.59 8.06 -43.72
CA ASP A 547 14.93 7.88 -45.03
C ASP A 547 14.94 9.21 -45.80
N ASN A 548 15.00 9.14 -47.13
CA ASN A 548 14.91 10.28 -48.04
C ASN A 548 13.45 10.60 -48.47
N PHE A 549 12.45 9.97 -47.84
CA PHE A 549 11.01 10.22 -48.03
C PHE A 549 10.52 10.04 -49.49
N ALA A 550 11.26 9.30 -50.32
CA ALA A 550 10.95 9.09 -51.73
C ALA A 550 9.77 8.12 -51.97
N ASP A 551 9.35 7.39 -50.94
CA ASP A 551 8.24 6.43 -50.98
C ASP A 551 7.33 6.63 -49.76
N THR A 552 6.37 7.55 -49.92
CA THR A 552 5.43 7.94 -48.84
C THR A 552 4.46 6.83 -48.44
N THR A 553 4.42 5.70 -49.15
CA THR A 553 3.52 4.57 -48.82
C THR A 553 3.89 3.87 -47.52
N LYS A 554 5.14 4.04 -47.04
CA LYS A 554 5.65 3.41 -45.81
C LYS A 554 5.37 4.17 -44.52
N ILE A 555 4.89 5.42 -44.61
CA ILE A 555 4.72 6.32 -43.46
C ILE A 555 3.25 6.35 -42.99
N ALA A 556 2.34 5.70 -43.73
CA ALA A 556 0.91 5.68 -43.43
C ALA A 556 0.54 4.96 -42.11
N ASP A 557 1.38 4.04 -41.62
CA ASP A 557 1.08 3.19 -40.45
C ASP A 557 1.68 3.70 -39.12
N SER A 558 2.55 4.72 -39.14
CA SER A 558 3.24 5.22 -37.95
C SER A 558 2.51 6.41 -37.29
N THR A 559 1.56 6.12 -36.39
CA THR A 559 0.58 7.12 -35.92
C THR A 559 1.09 8.22 -34.97
N ASN A 560 2.32 8.13 -34.45
CA ASN A 560 2.86 9.02 -33.40
C ASN A 560 4.23 9.63 -33.80
N LEU A 561 4.26 10.47 -34.83
CA LEU A 561 5.46 11.22 -35.24
C LEU A 561 5.16 12.72 -35.38
N THR A 562 5.67 13.51 -34.44
CA THR A 562 5.77 14.97 -34.59
C THR A 562 6.99 15.31 -35.40
N VAL A 563 6.81 16.15 -36.42
CA VAL A 563 7.90 16.69 -37.25
C VAL A 563 8.14 18.12 -36.82
N ASP A 564 9.24 18.36 -36.13
CA ASP A 564 9.75 19.73 -35.93
C ASP A 564 10.73 20.07 -37.06
N THR A 565 10.59 21.28 -37.60
CA THR A 565 11.43 21.85 -38.67
C THR A 565 12.17 23.12 -38.22
N THR A 566 12.06 23.50 -36.95
CA THR A 566 12.70 24.68 -36.38
C THR A 566 14.22 24.51 -36.42
N GLY A 567 14.94 25.57 -36.82
CA GLY A 567 16.41 25.55 -36.93
C GLY A 567 16.99 24.85 -38.16
N GLY A 568 16.15 24.31 -39.08
CA GLY A 568 16.63 23.72 -40.34
C GLY A 568 17.08 22.26 -40.25
N THR A 569 16.85 21.60 -39.12
CA THR A 569 16.93 20.14 -38.96
C THR A 569 15.54 19.53 -38.87
N VAL A 570 15.37 18.30 -39.35
CA VAL A 570 14.14 17.52 -39.20
C VAL A 570 14.27 16.62 -37.99
N SER A 571 13.55 16.93 -36.91
CA SER A 571 13.56 16.15 -35.67
C SER A 571 12.38 15.18 -35.65
N LEU A 572 12.65 13.89 -35.43
CA LEU A 572 11.64 12.83 -35.32
C LEU A 572 11.63 12.26 -33.89
N SER A 573 10.80 12.82 -33.02
CA SER A 573 10.68 12.39 -31.62
C SER A 573 9.56 11.35 -31.44
N ALA A 574 9.93 10.12 -31.12
CA ALA A 574 9.00 9.07 -30.67
C ALA A 574 8.57 9.29 -29.20
N SER A 575 8.16 10.51 -28.86
CA SER A 575 7.84 10.94 -27.50
C SER A 575 6.40 10.59 -27.11
N SER A 576 6.19 9.36 -26.66
CA SER A 576 5.03 9.04 -25.81
C SER A 576 5.38 7.97 -24.79
N SER A 577 5.24 8.29 -23.50
CA SER A 577 4.76 7.28 -22.56
C SER A 577 3.46 6.71 -23.15
N TRP A 578 3.35 5.39 -23.25
CA TRP A 578 2.18 4.80 -23.88
C TRP A 578 0.93 5.11 -23.01
N VAL A 579 -0.01 5.87 -23.58
CA VAL A 579 -1.26 6.27 -22.93
C VAL A 579 -2.45 5.58 -23.59
N CYS A 580 -3.53 5.38 -22.82
CA CYS A 580 -4.73 4.78 -23.36
C CYS A 580 -5.34 5.66 -24.49
N GLY A 581 -5.83 5.02 -25.55
CA GLY A 581 -6.20 5.67 -26.81
C GLY A 581 -5.12 5.54 -27.88
N ASN A 582 -3.85 5.43 -27.49
CA ASN A 582 -2.78 5.11 -28.43
C ASN A 582 -2.93 3.67 -28.95
N THR A 583 -2.50 3.46 -30.18
CA THR A 583 -2.30 2.14 -30.76
C THR A 583 -1.24 1.36 -29.98
N LEU A 584 -1.49 0.07 -29.75
CA LEU A 584 -0.54 -0.90 -29.24
C LEU A 584 -0.06 -1.78 -30.41
N VAL A 585 1.23 -2.12 -30.45
CA VAL A 585 1.75 -3.18 -31.31
C VAL A 585 2.13 -4.37 -30.43
N ASP A 586 1.58 -5.55 -30.71
CA ASP A 586 1.90 -6.79 -30.00
C ASP A 586 3.26 -7.32 -30.46
N SER A 587 4.26 -7.35 -29.57
CA SER A 587 5.62 -7.79 -29.89
C SER A 587 5.73 -9.28 -30.27
N ARG A 588 4.66 -10.07 -30.04
CA ARG A 588 4.66 -11.53 -30.28
C ARG A 588 4.34 -11.91 -31.71
N ASP A 589 3.62 -11.07 -32.45
CA ASP A 589 3.25 -11.31 -33.86
C ASP A 589 3.11 -10.04 -34.72
N ALA A 590 3.57 -8.89 -34.20
CA ALA A 590 3.53 -7.56 -34.81
C ALA A 590 2.11 -7.06 -35.17
N LYS A 591 1.06 -7.60 -34.54
CA LYS A 591 -0.32 -7.13 -34.79
C LYS A 591 -0.61 -5.82 -34.06
N THR A 592 -1.37 -4.98 -34.76
CA THR A 592 -1.70 -3.62 -34.36
C THR A 592 -3.10 -3.57 -33.74
N TYR A 593 -3.20 -3.15 -32.49
CA TYR A 593 -4.41 -3.08 -31.69
C TYR A 593 -4.70 -1.63 -31.28
N SER A 594 -5.81 -1.06 -31.74
CA SER A 594 -6.28 0.25 -31.26
C SER A 594 -6.84 0.09 -29.85
N THR A 595 -6.67 1.11 -29.00
CA THR A 595 -7.16 1.09 -27.62
C THR A 595 -8.12 2.24 -27.36
N VAL A 596 -8.89 2.17 -26.27
CA VAL A 596 -9.88 3.18 -25.90
C VAL A 596 -10.04 3.23 -24.38
N LEU A 597 -10.06 4.44 -23.83
CA LEU A 597 -10.34 4.68 -22.43
C LEU A 597 -11.86 4.77 -22.24
N ILE A 598 -12.43 3.85 -21.45
CA ILE A 598 -13.85 3.83 -21.12
C ILE A 598 -13.97 3.94 -19.61
N GLY A 599 -14.35 5.13 -19.12
CA GLY A 599 -14.26 5.45 -17.69
C GLY A 599 -12.80 5.49 -17.25
N SER A 600 -12.44 4.65 -16.28
CA SER A 600 -11.05 4.46 -15.82
C SER A 600 -10.31 3.29 -16.49
N GLN A 601 -10.95 2.57 -17.42
CA GLN A 601 -10.45 1.30 -17.96
C GLN A 601 -9.92 1.43 -19.39
N CYS A 602 -8.73 0.89 -19.68
CA CYS A 602 -8.18 0.89 -21.03
C CYS A 602 -8.45 -0.42 -21.80
N TRP A 603 -9.39 -0.38 -22.72
CA TRP A 603 -9.84 -1.56 -23.48
C TRP A 603 -9.20 -1.62 -24.87
N MET A 604 -8.88 -2.83 -25.34
CA MET A 604 -8.63 -3.06 -26.78
C MET A 604 -9.92 -2.91 -27.59
N ARG A 605 -9.86 -2.24 -28.75
CA ARG A 605 -11.00 -2.06 -29.68
C ARG A 605 -11.18 -3.22 -30.67
N GLN A 606 -10.18 -4.08 -30.83
CA GLN A 606 -10.26 -5.31 -31.63
C GLN A 606 -10.17 -6.56 -30.74
N ASN A 607 -10.71 -7.68 -31.23
CA ASN A 607 -10.56 -8.99 -30.60
C ASN A 607 -9.12 -9.51 -30.82
N ILE A 608 -8.49 -10.14 -29.82
CA ILE A 608 -7.09 -10.59 -29.94
C ILE A 608 -6.96 -11.74 -30.96
N ASN A 609 -5.85 -11.79 -31.71
CA ASN A 609 -5.65 -12.65 -32.88
C ASN A 609 -4.27 -13.36 -32.85
N VAL A 610 -3.73 -13.57 -31.64
CA VAL A 610 -2.39 -14.11 -31.42
C VAL A 610 -2.36 -15.64 -31.56
N GLY A 611 -1.23 -16.15 -32.05
CA GLY A 611 -0.98 -17.59 -32.15
C GLY A 611 -1.44 -18.25 -33.45
N THR A 612 -1.28 -19.58 -33.48
CA THR A 612 -1.41 -20.41 -34.69
C THR A 612 -2.83 -20.92 -34.92
N LEU A 613 -3.28 -20.91 -36.18
CA LEU A 613 -4.57 -21.48 -36.57
C LEU A 613 -4.59 -23.00 -36.30
N THR A 614 -5.61 -23.46 -35.59
CA THR A 614 -6.02 -24.86 -35.53
C THR A 614 -7.45 -25.02 -36.06
N ALA A 615 -7.73 -26.16 -36.70
CA ALA A 615 -9.07 -26.50 -37.17
C ALA A 615 -10.07 -26.63 -36.01
N GLY A 616 -11.33 -26.23 -36.25
CA GLY A 616 -12.41 -26.17 -35.27
C GLY A 616 -12.69 -27.50 -34.58
N ALA A 617 -12.53 -28.61 -35.28
CA ALA A 617 -12.71 -29.96 -34.76
C ALA A 617 -11.68 -30.38 -33.68
N ASN A 618 -10.52 -29.73 -33.63
CA ASN A 618 -9.50 -30.00 -32.62
C ASN A 618 -9.89 -29.43 -31.25
N THR A 619 -9.16 -29.81 -30.20
CA THR A 619 -9.15 -29.12 -28.89
C THR A 619 -7.86 -28.30 -28.80
N GLN A 620 -7.93 -27.09 -28.23
CA GLN A 620 -6.75 -26.25 -28.03
C GLN A 620 -5.94 -26.69 -26.80
N GLY A 621 -4.66 -26.35 -26.80
CA GLY A 621 -3.79 -26.48 -25.63
C GLY A 621 -4.14 -25.51 -24.49
N THR A 622 -3.30 -25.49 -23.46
CA THR A 622 -3.44 -24.60 -22.29
C THR A 622 -2.16 -23.81 -22.02
N SER A 623 -1.27 -23.69 -23.00
CA SER A 623 0.05 -23.07 -22.84
C SER A 623 0.12 -21.70 -23.51
N CYS A 624 0.78 -20.75 -22.83
CA CYS A 624 1.14 -19.46 -23.42
C CYS A 624 2.37 -19.55 -24.35
N ALA A 625 3.19 -20.60 -24.24
CA ALA A 625 4.34 -20.80 -25.12
C ALA A 625 3.97 -21.35 -26.51
N SER A 626 2.72 -21.79 -26.70
CA SER A 626 2.26 -22.43 -27.95
C SER A 626 0.78 -22.09 -28.19
N ILE A 627 0.44 -20.80 -28.26
CA ILE A 627 -0.94 -20.34 -28.38
C ILE A 627 -1.57 -20.82 -29.68
N GLN A 628 -2.74 -21.43 -29.56
CA GLN A 628 -3.59 -21.85 -30.66
C GLN A 628 -4.87 -21.01 -30.70
N LYS A 629 -5.37 -20.71 -31.90
CA LYS A 629 -6.63 -20.00 -32.15
C LYS A 629 -7.49 -20.76 -33.15
N TYR A 630 -8.81 -20.68 -33.02
CA TYR A 630 -9.71 -20.98 -34.13
C TYR A 630 -10.01 -19.68 -34.88
N CYS A 631 -10.12 -19.76 -36.20
CA CYS A 631 -10.72 -18.71 -37.02
C CYS A 631 -12.08 -19.20 -37.50
N TYR A 632 -13.07 -18.30 -37.64
CA TYR A 632 -14.41 -18.73 -38.04
C TYR A 632 -14.38 -19.50 -39.36
N SER A 633 -15.01 -20.67 -39.42
CA SER A 633 -14.95 -21.60 -40.56
C SER A 633 -13.51 -21.97 -40.99
N ASP A 634 -12.60 -22.12 -40.03
CA ASP A 634 -11.19 -22.50 -40.21
C ASP A 634 -10.41 -21.65 -41.25
N THR A 635 -10.82 -20.40 -41.42
CA THR A 635 -10.30 -19.50 -42.45
C THR A 635 -9.62 -18.29 -41.82
N GLU A 636 -8.29 -18.15 -41.96
CA GLU A 636 -7.49 -17.08 -41.33
C GLU A 636 -7.99 -15.66 -41.68
N ALA A 637 -8.56 -15.44 -42.87
CA ALA A 637 -9.15 -14.15 -43.24
C ALA A 637 -10.30 -13.71 -42.30
N ASN A 638 -11.02 -14.65 -41.69
CA ASN A 638 -12.05 -14.36 -40.69
C ASN A 638 -11.43 -13.97 -39.33
N CYS A 639 -10.23 -14.47 -39.00
CA CYS A 639 -9.44 -13.97 -37.88
C CYS A 639 -8.91 -12.56 -38.12
N THR A 640 -8.45 -12.24 -39.33
CA THR A 640 -7.99 -10.88 -39.69
C THR A 640 -9.08 -9.82 -39.52
N SER A 641 -10.34 -10.19 -39.75
CA SER A 641 -11.50 -9.29 -39.65
C SER A 641 -12.22 -9.31 -38.29
N ASN A 642 -12.27 -10.45 -37.59
CA ASN A 642 -13.08 -10.62 -36.36
C ASN A 642 -12.26 -11.01 -35.12
N GLY A 643 -10.93 -11.20 -35.24
CA GLY A 643 -10.06 -11.77 -34.22
C GLY A 643 -10.18 -13.29 -34.07
N GLY A 644 -9.37 -13.85 -33.17
CA GLY A 644 -9.36 -15.27 -32.87
C GLY A 644 -10.43 -15.70 -31.88
N LEU A 645 -10.86 -16.96 -31.99
CA LEU A 645 -11.73 -17.63 -31.03
C LEU A 645 -10.90 -18.66 -30.22
N TYR A 646 -11.07 -18.64 -28.89
CA TYR A 646 -10.24 -19.42 -27.96
C TYR A 646 -11.12 -20.20 -26.97
N GLN A 647 -10.72 -21.42 -26.65
CA GLN A 647 -11.22 -22.14 -25.49
C GLN A 647 -10.71 -21.46 -24.22
N TRP A 648 -11.52 -21.44 -23.16
CA TRP A 648 -11.20 -20.65 -21.96
C TRP A 648 -9.86 -21.07 -21.32
N ASN A 649 -9.54 -22.37 -21.33
CA ASN A 649 -8.25 -22.87 -20.83
C ASN A 649 -7.05 -22.42 -21.69
N GLN A 650 -7.23 -22.20 -23.00
CA GLN A 650 -6.20 -21.64 -23.87
C GLN A 650 -6.08 -20.13 -23.65
N ALA A 651 -7.22 -19.42 -23.58
CA ALA A 651 -7.27 -17.99 -23.30
C ALA A 651 -6.56 -17.65 -21.98
N MET A 652 -6.86 -18.36 -20.91
CA MET A 652 -6.23 -18.17 -19.60
C MET A 652 -4.82 -18.77 -19.48
N CYS A 653 -4.29 -19.43 -20.52
CA CYS A 653 -3.04 -20.20 -20.46
C CYS A 653 -3.00 -21.17 -19.24
N GLY A 654 -4.09 -21.89 -19.01
CA GLY A 654 -4.26 -22.82 -17.89
C GLY A 654 -4.48 -22.18 -16.52
N SER A 655 -4.36 -20.85 -16.40
CA SER A 655 -4.60 -20.14 -15.14
C SER A 655 -6.06 -20.22 -14.70
N THR A 656 -6.26 -20.27 -13.39
CA THR A 656 -7.58 -20.19 -12.74
C THR A 656 -7.81 -18.88 -11.98
N THR A 657 -6.82 -17.98 -12.00
CA THR A 657 -6.84 -16.70 -11.28
C THR A 657 -7.58 -15.65 -12.11
N ALA A 658 -8.60 -15.01 -11.53
CA ALA A 658 -9.28 -13.89 -12.14
C ALA A 658 -8.28 -12.72 -12.33
N GLY A 659 -8.35 -12.03 -13.47
CA GLY A 659 -7.42 -10.95 -13.83
C GLY A 659 -6.04 -11.41 -14.32
N ALA A 660 -5.83 -12.71 -14.57
CA ALA A 660 -4.57 -13.19 -15.13
C ALA A 660 -4.32 -12.68 -16.57
N GLN A 661 -3.05 -12.49 -16.95
CA GLN A 661 -2.63 -12.06 -18.29
C GLN A 661 -3.21 -12.99 -19.38
N GLY A 662 -3.07 -14.31 -19.22
CA GLY A 662 -3.48 -15.27 -20.25
C GLY A 662 -2.81 -14.97 -21.60
N ILE A 663 -3.58 -15.06 -22.70
CA ILE A 663 -3.09 -14.74 -24.04
C ILE A 663 -2.91 -13.23 -24.32
N CYS A 664 -3.22 -12.33 -23.37
CA CYS A 664 -3.02 -10.90 -23.57
C CYS A 664 -1.52 -10.51 -23.61
N PRO A 665 -1.15 -9.36 -24.22
CA PRO A 665 0.22 -8.86 -24.20
C PRO A 665 0.71 -8.57 -22.76
N THR A 666 2.02 -8.42 -22.58
CA THR A 666 2.59 -8.06 -21.28
C THR A 666 2.04 -6.72 -20.79
N GLY A 667 1.63 -6.66 -19.52
CA GLY A 667 0.96 -5.48 -18.94
C GLY A 667 -0.51 -5.31 -19.36
N TRP A 668 -1.13 -6.34 -19.94
CA TRP A 668 -2.57 -6.44 -20.22
C TRP A 668 -3.11 -7.77 -19.67
N HIS A 669 -4.42 -7.85 -19.41
CA HIS A 669 -5.04 -9.06 -18.86
C HIS A 669 -6.41 -9.38 -19.44
N ILE A 670 -6.86 -10.61 -19.20
CA ILE A 670 -8.23 -11.04 -19.52
C ILE A 670 -9.16 -10.47 -18.44
N PRO A 671 -10.11 -9.58 -18.80
CA PRO A 671 -10.92 -8.85 -17.85
C PRO A 671 -11.73 -9.79 -16.94
N THR A 672 -11.78 -9.45 -15.66
CA THR A 672 -12.63 -10.10 -14.67
C THR A 672 -14.12 -9.91 -14.98
N HIS A 673 -14.99 -10.66 -14.28
CA HIS A 673 -16.42 -10.38 -14.33
C HIS A 673 -16.74 -8.95 -13.86
N ASP A 674 -16.02 -8.46 -12.86
CA ASP A 674 -16.26 -7.17 -12.25
C ASP A 674 -15.76 -6.03 -13.12
N GLU A 675 -14.63 -6.19 -13.82
CA GLU A 675 -14.19 -5.21 -14.81
C GLU A 675 -15.15 -5.10 -16.00
N TYR A 676 -15.74 -6.22 -16.43
CA TYR A 676 -16.86 -6.16 -17.39
C TYR A 676 -18.09 -5.45 -16.80
N THR A 677 -18.36 -5.61 -15.50
CA THR A 677 -19.41 -4.87 -14.80
C THR A 677 -19.12 -3.36 -14.76
N THR A 678 -17.88 -2.94 -14.52
CA THR A 678 -17.46 -1.53 -14.59
C THR A 678 -17.67 -0.95 -15.99
N LEU A 679 -17.31 -1.70 -17.04
CA LEU A 679 -17.58 -1.32 -18.43
C LEU A 679 -19.09 -1.18 -18.70
N GLU A 680 -19.89 -2.18 -18.31
CA GLU A 680 -21.36 -2.17 -18.45
C GLU A 680 -22.00 -0.98 -17.72
N LEU A 681 -21.55 -0.67 -16.49
CA LEU A 681 -22.00 0.48 -15.70
C LEU A 681 -21.59 1.82 -16.33
N THR A 682 -20.38 1.91 -16.90
CA THR A 682 -19.83 3.15 -17.47
C THR A 682 -20.57 3.58 -18.73
N VAL A 683 -21.06 2.63 -19.54
CA VAL A 683 -21.87 2.92 -20.73
C VAL A 683 -23.38 2.98 -20.44
N CYS A 684 -23.79 2.77 -19.19
CA CYS A 684 -25.18 2.75 -18.77
C CYS A 684 -25.70 4.16 -18.48
N THR A 685 -26.84 4.49 -19.06
CA THR A 685 -27.47 5.82 -18.98
C THR A 685 -28.83 5.80 -18.29
N SER A 686 -29.19 4.68 -17.64
CA SER A 686 -30.48 4.50 -16.97
C SER A 686 -30.42 4.96 -15.50
N GLY A 687 -31.59 5.14 -14.87
CA GLY A 687 -31.68 5.33 -13.42
C GLY A 687 -31.46 4.03 -12.60
N THR A 688 -31.24 2.89 -13.26
CA THR A 688 -31.23 1.54 -12.67
C THR A 688 -29.89 0.82 -12.83
N CYS A 689 -28.86 1.47 -13.38
CA CYS A 689 -27.56 0.88 -13.70
C CYS A 689 -26.96 -0.02 -12.60
N ALA A 690 -26.95 0.44 -11.34
CA ALA A 690 -26.40 -0.34 -10.21
C ALA A 690 -27.21 -1.62 -9.89
N THR A 691 -28.52 -1.63 -10.18
CA THR A 691 -29.38 -2.82 -10.03
C THR A 691 -29.36 -3.72 -11.29
N ASP A 692 -29.16 -3.12 -12.46
CA ASP A 692 -29.03 -3.84 -13.73
C ASP A 692 -27.69 -4.56 -13.82
N PHE A 693 -26.60 -3.92 -13.36
CA PHE A 693 -25.22 -4.38 -13.44
C PHE A 693 -24.54 -4.41 -12.05
N PRO A 694 -24.98 -5.27 -11.12
CA PRO A 694 -24.30 -5.54 -9.87
C PRO A 694 -22.96 -6.27 -10.09
N TYR A 695 -22.04 -6.04 -9.15
CA TYR A 695 -20.78 -6.76 -8.99
C TYR A 695 -21.03 -8.10 -8.29
N ASP A 696 -21.64 -9.06 -8.99
CA ASP A 696 -21.98 -10.36 -8.43
C ASP A 696 -21.83 -11.51 -9.45
N ALA A 697 -21.31 -12.65 -8.98
CA ALA A 697 -21.08 -13.86 -9.77
C ALA A 697 -22.26 -14.87 -9.72
N SER A 698 -23.49 -14.38 -9.62
CA SER A 698 -24.72 -15.20 -9.53
C SER A 698 -25.82 -14.77 -10.51
N THR A 699 -25.96 -13.47 -10.80
CA THR A 699 -27.09 -12.96 -11.57
C THR A 699 -26.84 -13.05 -13.08
N THR A 700 -27.52 -13.98 -13.74
CA THR A 700 -27.48 -14.23 -15.19
C THR A 700 -28.61 -13.53 -15.96
N GLY A 701 -28.55 -13.51 -17.29
CA GLY A 701 -29.64 -13.07 -18.17
C GLY A 701 -29.33 -11.79 -18.96
N TRP A 702 -30.34 -11.24 -19.64
CA TRP A 702 -30.28 -9.93 -20.31
C TRP A 702 -30.34 -8.80 -19.29
N ARG A 703 -29.47 -7.79 -19.40
CA ARG A 703 -29.27 -6.72 -18.42
C ARG A 703 -29.20 -5.33 -19.05
N GLY A 704 -29.63 -4.33 -18.28
CA GLY A 704 -29.70 -2.93 -18.69
C GLY A 704 -30.84 -2.64 -19.68
N THR A 705 -30.69 -1.56 -20.45
CA THR A 705 -31.66 -1.08 -21.44
C THR A 705 -31.07 -0.94 -22.85
N ASN A 706 -29.85 -0.43 -22.98
CA ASN A 706 -29.25 -0.04 -24.27
C ASN A 706 -27.73 -0.23 -24.37
N GLU A 707 -27.09 -0.69 -23.29
CA GLU A 707 -25.65 -0.85 -23.14
C GLU A 707 -25.09 -1.87 -24.13
N GLY A 708 -25.87 -2.92 -24.43
CA GLY A 708 -25.54 -3.88 -25.47
C GLY A 708 -25.47 -3.24 -26.86
N THR A 709 -26.34 -2.27 -27.16
CA THR A 709 -26.22 -1.45 -28.38
C THR A 709 -24.96 -0.58 -28.32
N THR A 710 -24.75 0.17 -27.23
CA THR A 710 -23.58 1.05 -27.07
C THR A 710 -22.26 0.30 -27.22
N LEU A 711 -22.12 -0.89 -26.63
CA LEU A 711 -20.91 -1.71 -26.71
C LEU A 711 -20.70 -2.33 -28.10
N LYS A 712 -21.76 -2.56 -28.89
CA LYS A 712 -21.66 -3.01 -30.29
C LYS A 712 -21.23 -1.90 -31.25
N THR A 713 -21.37 -0.62 -30.89
CA THR A 713 -21.03 0.51 -31.78
C THR A 713 -19.54 0.48 -32.13
N VAL A 714 -19.23 0.45 -33.42
CA VAL A 714 -17.86 0.37 -33.96
C VAL A 714 -17.39 1.78 -34.35
N ASP A 715 -16.82 2.49 -33.39
CA ASP A 715 -16.17 3.79 -33.57
C ASP A 715 -14.94 3.94 -32.66
N SER A 716 -14.22 5.07 -32.74
CA SER A 716 -12.98 5.33 -32.00
C SER A 716 -13.16 5.50 -30.49
N THR A 717 -14.38 5.74 -30.01
CA THR A 717 -14.72 6.07 -28.62
C THR A 717 -15.42 4.95 -27.85
N HIS A 718 -15.97 3.96 -28.55
CA HIS A 718 -16.68 2.84 -27.94
C HIS A 718 -15.91 1.51 -28.03
N PHE A 719 -16.32 0.57 -27.16
CA PHE A 719 -15.80 -0.79 -27.05
C PHE A 719 -15.72 -1.54 -28.40
N SER A 720 -16.52 -1.19 -29.42
CA SER A 720 -16.41 -1.79 -30.76
C SER A 720 -16.56 -3.33 -30.73
N GLY A 721 -17.58 -3.82 -30.03
CA GLY A 721 -17.83 -5.23 -29.74
C GLY A 721 -18.19 -6.06 -30.97
N LEU A 722 -17.16 -6.50 -31.71
CA LEU A 722 -17.27 -7.27 -32.95
C LEU A 722 -18.05 -8.58 -32.76
N LEU A 723 -19.06 -8.79 -33.61
CA LEU A 723 -19.94 -9.96 -33.60
C LEU A 723 -19.29 -11.14 -34.35
N ALA A 724 -18.20 -11.66 -33.79
CA ALA A 724 -17.36 -12.70 -34.39
C ALA A 724 -18.00 -14.10 -34.51
N GLY A 725 -19.17 -14.33 -33.92
CA GLY A 725 -19.73 -15.65 -33.70
C GLY A 725 -18.93 -16.45 -32.67
N TYR A 726 -19.15 -17.77 -32.64
CA TYR A 726 -18.44 -18.69 -31.73
C TYR A 726 -18.19 -20.07 -32.35
N ARG A 727 -17.25 -20.82 -31.76
CA ARG A 727 -17.03 -22.26 -31.99
C ARG A 727 -17.76 -23.04 -30.91
N ASN A 728 -18.75 -23.84 -31.28
CA ASN A 728 -19.48 -24.73 -30.37
C ASN A 728 -18.58 -25.90 -29.91
N THR A 729 -19.00 -26.64 -28.89
CA THR A 729 -18.22 -27.75 -28.28
C THR A 729 -17.90 -28.90 -29.25
N ASP A 730 -18.73 -29.11 -30.28
CA ASP A 730 -18.54 -30.10 -31.36
C ASP A 730 -17.51 -29.69 -32.43
N GLY A 731 -17.07 -28.43 -32.44
CA GLY A 731 -16.17 -27.87 -33.46
C GLY A 731 -16.89 -27.11 -34.59
N SER A 732 -18.22 -27.06 -34.60
CA SER A 732 -19.00 -26.27 -35.55
C SER A 732 -18.98 -24.78 -35.19
N PHE A 733 -19.04 -23.90 -36.20
CA PHE A 733 -19.05 -22.45 -36.02
C PHE A 733 -20.45 -21.85 -36.25
N TYR A 734 -20.86 -20.91 -35.41
CA TYR A 734 -22.22 -20.33 -35.43
C TYR A 734 -22.24 -18.80 -35.22
N ASN A 735 -23.30 -18.18 -35.75
CA ASN A 735 -23.74 -16.82 -35.44
C ASN A 735 -22.75 -15.67 -35.75
N LEU A 736 -21.85 -15.85 -36.74
CA LEU A 736 -21.06 -14.75 -37.31
C LEU A 736 -21.96 -13.55 -37.70
N SER A 737 -21.47 -12.34 -37.47
CA SER A 737 -22.19 -11.06 -37.66
C SER A 737 -23.47 -10.91 -36.83
N SER A 738 -23.73 -11.82 -35.88
CA SER A 738 -24.91 -11.76 -35.01
C SER A 738 -24.57 -11.86 -33.53
N TYR A 739 -23.64 -12.72 -33.12
CA TYR A 739 -23.24 -12.92 -31.73
C TYR A 739 -21.80 -12.43 -31.53
N GLY A 740 -21.55 -11.65 -30.49
CA GLY A 740 -20.23 -11.31 -29.97
C GLY A 740 -20.13 -11.89 -28.57
N ASP A 741 -19.61 -13.10 -28.46
CA ASP A 741 -19.33 -13.76 -27.18
C ASP A 741 -17.90 -13.45 -26.75
N PHE A 742 -17.74 -12.92 -25.54
CA PHE A 742 -16.46 -12.56 -24.94
C PHE A 742 -16.24 -13.30 -23.62
N TRP A 743 -15.11 -13.99 -23.46
CA TRP A 743 -14.73 -14.60 -22.18
C TRP A 743 -14.38 -13.53 -21.13
N THR A 744 -14.77 -13.78 -19.88
CA THR A 744 -14.15 -13.16 -18.71
C THR A 744 -13.18 -14.16 -18.04
N SER A 745 -12.25 -13.67 -17.23
CA SER A 745 -11.32 -14.51 -16.46
C SER A 745 -11.95 -15.18 -15.24
N LEU A 746 -13.26 -15.01 -14.99
CA LEU A 746 -13.95 -15.65 -13.86
C LEU A 746 -14.50 -17.04 -14.24
N GLN A 747 -13.96 -18.09 -13.63
CA GLN A 747 -14.50 -19.44 -13.76
C GLN A 747 -15.74 -19.71 -12.89
N SER A 748 -16.55 -20.69 -13.30
CA SER A 748 -17.64 -21.29 -12.53
C SER A 748 -17.58 -22.81 -12.70
N GLY A 749 -16.67 -23.45 -11.96
CA GLY A 749 -16.40 -24.89 -12.05
C GLY A 749 -15.90 -25.33 -13.44
N ALA A 750 -16.69 -26.17 -14.12
CA ALA A 750 -16.44 -26.62 -15.49
C ALA A 750 -16.80 -25.57 -16.57
N SER A 751 -17.52 -24.52 -16.18
CA SER A 751 -17.84 -23.35 -17.00
C SER A 751 -16.96 -22.15 -16.67
N ALA A 752 -17.02 -21.12 -17.49
CA ALA A 752 -16.51 -19.79 -17.19
C ALA A 752 -17.52 -18.73 -17.64
N TRP A 753 -17.46 -17.54 -17.03
CA TRP A 753 -18.36 -16.44 -17.34
C TRP A 753 -18.05 -15.83 -18.71
N ASN A 754 -19.11 -15.42 -19.41
CA ASN A 754 -19.00 -14.63 -20.63
C ASN A 754 -19.88 -13.37 -20.56
N ARG A 755 -19.66 -12.48 -21.52
CA ARG A 755 -20.63 -11.46 -21.96
C ARG A 755 -20.99 -11.75 -23.40
N LEU A 756 -22.28 -11.75 -23.71
CA LEU A 756 -22.81 -11.87 -25.07
C LEU A 756 -23.47 -10.56 -25.49
N LEU A 757 -22.97 -10.00 -26.60
CA LEU A 757 -23.64 -8.96 -27.37
C LEU A 757 -24.35 -9.61 -28.57
N TYR A 758 -25.66 -9.43 -28.71
CA TYR A 758 -26.45 -9.99 -29.80
C TYR A 758 -26.97 -8.86 -30.70
N SER A 759 -26.85 -8.99 -32.02
CA SER A 759 -27.32 -8.00 -33.00
C SER A 759 -28.77 -7.58 -32.75
N GLY A 760 -29.66 -8.53 -32.47
CA GLY A 760 -31.10 -8.30 -32.28
C GLY A 760 -31.53 -7.77 -30.90
N HIS A 761 -30.63 -7.59 -29.92
CA HIS A 761 -30.96 -7.09 -28.58
C HIS A 761 -30.17 -5.81 -28.24
N ALA A 762 -30.79 -4.91 -27.48
CA ALA A 762 -30.15 -3.68 -27.00
C ALA A 762 -29.41 -3.87 -25.65
N THR A 763 -29.65 -4.99 -24.98
CA THR A 763 -29.13 -5.36 -23.65
C THR A 763 -27.92 -6.28 -23.73
N VAL A 764 -27.15 -6.39 -22.63
CA VAL A 764 -26.02 -7.33 -22.52
C VAL A 764 -26.49 -8.64 -21.88
N TYR A 765 -26.07 -9.80 -22.39
CA TYR A 765 -26.39 -11.10 -21.77
C TYR A 765 -25.21 -11.63 -20.95
N ARG A 766 -25.46 -11.93 -19.67
CA ARG A 766 -24.49 -12.52 -18.72
C ARG A 766 -24.79 -14.00 -18.49
N TYR A 767 -23.83 -14.90 -18.72
CA TYR A 767 -23.97 -16.33 -18.42
C TYR A 767 -22.62 -17.01 -18.14
N ALA A 768 -22.63 -18.31 -17.83
CA ALA A 768 -21.42 -19.13 -17.69
C ALA A 768 -21.48 -20.40 -18.55
N TYR A 769 -20.75 -20.43 -19.66
CA TYR A 769 -20.68 -21.55 -20.60
C TYR A 769 -19.48 -22.46 -20.33
N GLY A 770 -19.58 -23.73 -20.75
CA GLY A 770 -18.51 -24.73 -20.60
C GLY A 770 -17.19 -24.27 -21.23
N LYS A 771 -16.06 -24.48 -20.56
CA LYS A 771 -14.72 -23.99 -20.98
C LYS A 771 -14.23 -24.50 -22.35
N ALA A 772 -14.96 -25.44 -22.97
CA ALA A 772 -14.71 -26.02 -24.29
C ALA A 772 -15.40 -25.27 -25.47
N TYR A 773 -16.24 -24.27 -25.23
CA TYR A 773 -16.66 -23.31 -26.26
C TYR A 773 -15.47 -22.46 -26.71
N GLY A 774 -15.45 -21.99 -27.95
CA GLY A 774 -14.48 -21.02 -28.47
C GLY A 774 -15.12 -19.64 -28.64
N PHE A 775 -14.78 -18.71 -27.76
CA PHE A 775 -15.29 -17.33 -27.76
C PHE A 775 -14.15 -16.33 -28.03
N SER A 776 -14.51 -15.08 -28.32
CA SER A 776 -13.54 -14.00 -28.48
C SER A 776 -12.91 -13.64 -27.13
N VAL A 777 -11.70 -13.10 -27.18
CA VAL A 777 -11.03 -12.50 -26.02
C VAL A 777 -10.76 -11.03 -26.31
N ARG A 778 -11.09 -10.19 -25.33
CA ARG A 778 -10.65 -8.80 -25.24
C ARG A 778 -9.66 -8.70 -24.11
N CYS A 779 -8.70 -7.81 -24.28
CA CYS A 779 -7.73 -7.49 -23.24
C CYS A 779 -8.02 -6.10 -22.67
N LEU A 780 -7.79 -5.98 -21.38
CA LEU A 780 -7.91 -4.78 -20.58
C LEU A 780 -6.54 -4.43 -20.00
N LYS A 781 -6.34 -3.15 -19.72
CA LYS A 781 -5.26 -2.62 -18.89
C LYS A 781 -5.85 -1.52 -18.01
N ASN A 782 -5.43 -1.47 -16.75
CA ASN A 782 -5.75 -0.43 -15.78
C ASN A 782 -4.48 0.39 -15.48
#